data_AF-A0A8V5GIA4-F1
#
_entry.id   AF-A0A8V5GIA4-F1
#
_cell.length_a   1.000
_cell.length_b   1.000
_cell.length_c   1.000
_cell.angle_alpha   90.00
_cell.angle_beta   90.00
_cell.angle_gamma   90.00
#
_symmetry.space_group_name_H-M   'P 1'
#
loop_
_entity.id
_entity.type
_entity.pdbx_description
1 polymer ?
#
loop_
_entity_poly.entity_id
_entity_poly.type
_entity_poly.pdbx_seq_one_letter_code
_entity_poly.pdbx_strand_id
1 'polypeptide(L)'
;MCRARAHWTGSGATPAPGLTRITPTIRVSHGQVPAGDFGRAAPAGAVSFSVKHTEGVNVEVRCQSPAEVGPAPGSGTRWPLDKGTVLRFSMSRASTEVNDNKVTVSFYAEGGQPINQAGVFLTGIGISLDVDADRDGVVEKNSPNKASWTWGPEGHGAILLVSCDKENPFTVASDCDDERVFSREDLLDMSRMVLRTEGPQRLPRGYEIILYIPVSEADKVGVFYVQNPFFGQRYMQVLGRRKLYHTVQYTGGAAELDFFVEGLRFPDDTFPGLVSIHVSLLETLSEGIPHAPIFTDTVMFRVAPWIMTPNTLAPVNVFVCSMKDNYLFIKEIKNLVNKAGCDLKVCFGYINRGDRWMQDEIEFGYTHAPHKSFPVVLDSPQDGGLERFPIKDLLGPDFGYVSREPLFEAITSLDSFGNLEVSPPVTVAGKEYPLGRILIGSSFPISAGRRMTRIVRDFLCAQQVQAPVELYSDWLAVGHVDEFVTFVPTSDKKRFRMLMASPAACYKLFREKQKEGQGEATMFKGKGTSDTKRVTINKVLSNNILMQQNQYVQRCIDWNRDVLKKELGLLEEDIIDLPALFKLDKQGKAVPYFPNMVTMIVLAKDLGIPKPFGPIMGGECCLERQTRCLLEPLGLRCRFLEDVCSYHGRLGEVRCGTNVQRRPFAFKWWHVTP
;
A
#
# COMPACT_ATOMS: atom_id res chain seq x y z
N MET A 1 14.71 -14.92 -24.04
CA MET A 1 14.03 -15.91 -24.91
C MET A 1 14.00 -15.37 -26.33
N CYS A 2 15.08 -15.54 -27.08
CA CYS A 2 15.19 -15.05 -28.46
C CYS A 2 14.68 -16.11 -29.44
N ARG A 3 13.88 -15.73 -30.45
CA ARG A 3 13.85 -16.48 -31.72
C ARG A 3 15.00 -16.01 -32.60
N ALA A 4 15.75 -16.95 -33.14
CA ALA A 4 16.67 -16.68 -34.24
C ALA A 4 15.91 -16.89 -35.56
N ARG A 5 16.00 -15.92 -36.47
CA ARG A 5 15.57 -16.12 -37.85
C ARG A 5 16.64 -16.94 -38.59
N ALA A 6 16.27 -18.14 -39.02
CA ALA A 6 17.12 -18.96 -39.87
C ALA A 6 17.07 -18.46 -41.31
N HIS A 7 18.11 -17.75 -41.76
CA HIS A 7 18.32 -17.50 -43.18
C HIS A 7 19.01 -18.70 -43.81
N TRP A 8 18.22 -19.57 -44.42
CA TRP A 8 18.71 -20.66 -45.25
C TRP A 8 19.28 -20.10 -46.56
N THR A 9 20.60 -20.06 -46.68
CA THR A 9 21.27 -19.79 -47.96
C THR A 9 21.65 -21.11 -48.62
N GLY A 10 21.05 -21.39 -49.78
CA GLY A 10 21.44 -22.48 -50.67
C GLY A 10 21.85 -21.91 -52.03
N SER A 11 22.88 -22.46 -52.65
CA SER A 11 23.26 -22.11 -54.02
C SER A 11 22.18 -22.64 -54.98
N GLY A 12 21.17 -21.82 -55.28
CA GLY A 12 20.21 -22.08 -56.36
C GLY A 12 18.71 -21.95 -56.05
N ALA A 13 18.27 -21.46 -54.89
CA ALA A 13 16.83 -21.26 -54.63
C ALA A 13 16.53 -19.91 -53.96
N THR A 14 15.43 -19.28 -54.39
CA THR A 14 14.88 -18.03 -53.86
C THR A 14 14.60 -18.12 -52.35
N PRO A 15 14.85 -17.04 -51.57
CA PRO A 15 14.67 -17.05 -50.12
C PRO A 15 13.17 -17.12 -49.76
N ALA A 16 12.77 -18.16 -49.02
CA ALA A 16 11.41 -18.29 -48.45
C ALA A 16 11.47 -18.27 -46.91
N PRO A 17 10.58 -17.52 -46.22
CA PRO A 17 10.58 -17.43 -44.76
C PRO A 17 9.94 -18.68 -44.12
N GLY A 18 10.69 -19.37 -43.26
CA GLY A 18 10.18 -20.43 -42.36
C GLY A 18 10.09 -19.91 -40.92
N LEU A 19 8.91 -19.97 -40.31
CA LEU A 19 8.64 -19.54 -38.94
C LEU A 19 8.77 -20.72 -37.97
N THR A 20 9.54 -20.57 -36.88
CA THR A 20 9.60 -21.58 -35.81
C THR A 20 9.30 -20.99 -34.43
N ARG A 21 8.52 -21.73 -33.64
CA ARG A 21 7.98 -21.35 -32.33
C ARG A 21 8.92 -21.88 -31.23
N ILE A 22 9.29 -21.04 -30.27
CA ILE A 22 10.25 -21.33 -29.18
C ILE A 22 9.62 -20.94 -27.84
N THR A 23 9.91 -21.67 -26.75
CA THR A 23 9.43 -21.47 -25.35
C THR A 23 10.59 -21.04 -24.40
N PRO A 24 10.35 -20.29 -23.29
CA PRO A 24 11.35 -19.47 -22.56
C PRO A 24 12.08 -20.14 -21.38
N THR A 25 13.41 -19.97 -21.29
CA THR A 25 14.16 -19.74 -20.03
C THR A 25 15.57 -19.17 -20.33
N ILE A 26 16.04 -18.13 -19.62
CA ILE A 26 17.36 -17.51 -19.87
C ILE A 26 18.49 -18.31 -19.19
N ARG A 27 19.09 -19.18 -19.99
CA ARG A 27 20.54 -19.22 -20.32
C ARG A 27 20.73 -19.90 -21.67
N VAL A 28 19.64 -20.15 -22.39
CA VAL A 28 19.61 -21.06 -23.51
C VAL A 28 18.66 -20.52 -24.58
N SER A 29 19.20 -20.08 -25.71
CA SER A 29 18.40 -19.87 -26.92
C SER A 29 17.95 -21.23 -27.46
N HIS A 30 16.87 -21.81 -26.92
CA HIS A 30 16.34 -23.07 -27.43
C HIS A 30 15.61 -22.86 -28.77
N GLY A 31 16.28 -23.04 -29.90
CA GLY A 31 15.62 -23.20 -31.18
C GLY A 31 15.09 -24.63 -31.32
N GLN A 32 13.84 -24.83 -31.77
CA GLN A 32 13.36 -26.12 -32.26
C GLN A 32 12.99 -25.94 -33.72
N VAL A 33 13.50 -26.79 -34.59
CA VAL A 33 13.10 -26.84 -36.00
C VAL A 33 12.67 -28.27 -36.34
N PRO A 34 11.41 -28.50 -36.75
CA PRO A 34 10.97 -29.80 -37.23
C PRO A 34 11.66 -30.14 -38.57
N ALA A 35 12.04 -31.40 -38.77
CA ALA A 35 12.60 -31.92 -40.02
C ALA A 35 11.66 -31.72 -41.21
N GLY A 36 10.35 -31.59 -40.98
CA GLY A 36 9.40 -31.15 -42.01
C GLY A 36 9.69 -29.75 -42.59
N ASP A 37 10.23 -28.82 -41.79
CA ASP A 37 10.67 -27.50 -42.27
C ASP A 37 12.08 -27.55 -42.89
N PHE A 38 12.96 -28.45 -42.42
CA PHE A 38 14.20 -28.77 -43.16
C PHE A 38 13.90 -29.49 -44.48
N GLY A 39 12.78 -30.22 -44.59
CA GLY A 39 12.32 -30.86 -45.82
C GLY A 39 11.96 -29.87 -46.94
N ARG A 40 11.74 -28.58 -46.61
CA ARG A 40 11.61 -27.49 -47.59
C ARG A 40 12.96 -26.92 -48.05
N ALA A 41 14.01 -27.04 -47.22
CA ALA A 41 15.38 -26.69 -47.57
C ALA A 41 16.19 -27.89 -48.13
N ALA A 42 15.68 -29.10 -47.93
CA ALA A 42 16.25 -30.33 -48.44
C ALA A 42 16.03 -30.41 -49.95
N PRO A 43 17.09 -30.59 -50.75
CA PRO A 43 16.95 -30.75 -52.19
C PRO A 43 16.18 -32.05 -52.50
N ALA A 44 15.46 -32.05 -53.62
CA ALA A 44 14.82 -33.26 -54.13
C ALA A 44 15.85 -34.41 -54.26
N GLY A 45 15.53 -35.58 -53.72
CA GLY A 45 16.42 -36.75 -53.70
C GLY A 45 17.31 -36.89 -52.45
N ALA A 46 17.19 -36.01 -51.46
CA ALA A 46 17.87 -36.18 -50.16
C ALA A 46 17.19 -37.25 -49.29
N VAL A 47 17.99 -38.19 -48.76
CA VAL A 47 17.51 -39.29 -47.90
C VAL A 47 18.08 -39.23 -46.48
N SER A 48 19.20 -38.54 -46.28
CA SER A 48 19.83 -38.37 -44.95
C SER A 48 20.51 -37.01 -44.83
N PHE A 49 20.81 -36.61 -43.59
CA PHE A 49 21.50 -35.36 -43.31
C PHE A 49 22.54 -35.53 -42.19
N SER A 50 23.51 -34.61 -42.14
CA SER A 50 24.45 -34.47 -41.02
C SER A 50 24.47 -33.02 -40.55
N VAL A 51 24.82 -32.79 -39.29
CA VAL A 51 24.87 -31.45 -38.71
C VAL A 51 26.27 -31.16 -38.20
N LYS A 52 26.77 -29.97 -38.51
CA LYS A 52 27.97 -29.37 -37.92
C LYS A 52 27.57 -28.05 -37.27
N HIS A 53 28.18 -27.71 -36.15
CA HIS A 53 27.92 -26.46 -35.47
C HIS A 53 29.20 -25.87 -34.87
N THR A 54 29.17 -24.57 -34.58
CA THR A 54 30.24 -23.90 -33.83
C THR A 54 30.23 -24.32 -32.36
N GLU A 55 31.36 -24.14 -31.67
CA GLU A 55 31.52 -24.52 -30.25
C GLU A 55 30.50 -23.82 -29.32
N GLY A 56 30.11 -22.58 -29.64
CA GLY A 56 29.13 -21.81 -28.86
C GLY A 56 27.68 -22.28 -28.97
N VAL A 57 27.41 -23.30 -29.79
CA VAL A 57 26.07 -23.87 -30.03
C VAL A 57 26.08 -25.34 -29.66
N ASN A 58 25.08 -25.77 -28.89
CA ASN A 58 24.77 -27.18 -28.68
C ASN A 58 23.63 -27.57 -29.63
N VAL A 59 23.72 -28.74 -30.23
CA VAL A 59 22.66 -29.29 -31.10
C VAL A 59 22.24 -30.67 -30.61
N GLU A 60 20.94 -30.91 -30.57
CA GLU A 60 20.31 -32.20 -30.28
C GLU A 60 19.42 -32.59 -31.46
N VAL A 61 19.51 -33.87 -31.88
CA VAL A 61 18.64 -34.46 -32.89
C VAL A 61 17.64 -35.36 -32.17
N ARG A 62 16.33 -35.16 -32.37
CA ARG A 62 15.28 -36.02 -31.83
C ARG A 62 14.53 -36.70 -32.96
N CYS A 63 14.54 -38.03 -32.99
CA CYS A 63 13.76 -38.85 -33.92
C CYS A 63 12.53 -39.43 -33.21
N GLN A 64 11.42 -39.64 -33.94
CA GLN A 64 10.16 -40.15 -33.35
C GLN A 64 10.16 -41.67 -33.03
N SER A 65 11.20 -42.43 -33.40
CA SER A 65 11.30 -43.86 -33.07
C SER A 65 11.95 -44.07 -31.69
N PRO A 66 11.31 -44.83 -30.76
CA PRO A 66 11.64 -44.83 -29.33
C PRO A 66 12.86 -45.69 -28.91
N ALA A 67 13.90 -45.81 -29.73
CA ALA A 67 15.02 -46.72 -29.42
C ALA A 67 16.43 -46.11 -29.43
N GLU A 68 16.65 -44.87 -29.87
CA GLU A 68 18.02 -44.30 -29.86
C GLU A 68 18.01 -42.82 -29.46
N VAL A 69 18.33 -42.57 -28.18
CA VAL A 69 19.09 -41.35 -27.83
C VAL A 69 20.45 -41.54 -28.48
N GLY A 70 20.57 -41.12 -29.74
CA GLY A 70 21.84 -41.18 -30.47
C GLY A 70 22.91 -40.38 -29.73
N PRO A 71 24.20 -40.79 -29.80
CA PRO A 71 25.29 -40.09 -29.15
C PRO A 71 25.33 -38.61 -29.57
N ALA A 72 25.92 -37.77 -28.71
CA ALA A 72 26.18 -36.35 -29.02
C ALA A 72 26.70 -36.22 -30.46
N PRO A 73 26.20 -35.27 -31.27
CA PRO A 73 26.52 -35.18 -32.69
C PRO A 73 28.04 -35.07 -32.91
N GLY A 74 28.69 -36.20 -33.14
CA GLY A 74 30.08 -36.27 -33.55
C GLY A 74 30.20 -35.88 -35.02
N SER A 75 31.33 -35.26 -35.39
CA SER A 75 31.66 -34.94 -36.78
C SER A 75 31.52 -36.19 -37.66
N GLY A 76 30.46 -36.26 -38.47
CA GLY A 76 30.22 -37.35 -39.43
C GLY A 76 29.00 -38.24 -39.17
N THR A 77 28.29 -38.06 -38.05
CA THR A 77 27.03 -38.79 -37.78
C THR A 77 25.94 -38.36 -38.78
N ARG A 78 25.24 -39.33 -39.38
CA ARG A 78 24.16 -39.08 -40.34
C ARG A 78 22.84 -39.59 -39.78
N TRP A 79 21.79 -38.80 -39.94
CA TRP A 79 20.43 -39.14 -39.52
C TRP A 79 19.51 -39.23 -40.74
N PRO A 80 18.49 -40.11 -40.72
CA PRO A 80 17.51 -40.20 -41.78
C PRO A 80 16.65 -38.94 -41.85
N LEU A 81 16.29 -38.54 -43.07
CA LEU A 81 15.43 -37.38 -43.32
C LEU A 81 13.96 -37.76 -43.18
N ASP A 82 13.50 -37.94 -41.94
CA ASP A 82 12.11 -38.31 -41.63
C ASP A 82 11.27 -37.10 -41.20
N LYS A 83 9.97 -37.11 -41.52
CA LYS A 83 9.03 -36.03 -41.15
C LYS A 83 8.95 -35.76 -39.64
N GLY A 84 9.29 -36.75 -38.81
CA GLY A 84 9.25 -36.68 -37.35
C GLY A 84 10.57 -36.27 -36.67
N THR A 85 11.65 -36.11 -37.41
CA THR A 85 12.94 -35.69 -36.83
C THR A 85 12.89 -34.21 -36.43
N VAL A 86 13.57 -33.79 -35.37
CA VAL A 86 13.60 -32.38 -34.93
C VAL A 86 15.03 -32.02 -34.54
N LEU A 87 15.53 -30.89 -35.03
CA LEU A 87 16.78 -30.31 -34.57
C LEU A 87 16.50 -29.26 -33.51
N ARG A 88 17.01 -29.48 -32.31
CA ARG A 88 17.00 -28.51 -31.22
C ARG A 88 18.39 -27.95 -31.06
N PHE A 89 18.54 -26.63 -31.05
CA PHE A 89 19.82 -26.00 -30.76
C PHE A 89 19.71 -25.03 -29.59
N SER A 90 20.82 -24.82 -28.89
CA SER A 90 20.91 -24.08 -27.64
C SER A 90 22.25 -23.36 -27.53
N MET A 91 22.26 -22.09 -27.11
CA MET A 91 23.51 -21.37 -26.79
C MET A 91 23.56 -21.05 -25.30
N SER A 92 24.68 -21.33 -24.64
CA SER A 92 24.85 -21.08 -23.20
C SER A 92 25.56 -19.75 -22.86
N ARG A 93 26.00 -19.01 -23.88
CA ARG A 93 26.75 -17.75 -23.76
C ARG A 93 26.29 -16.76 -24.83
N ALA A 94 26.43 -15.48 -24.56
CA ALA A 94 26.21 -14.43 -25.55
C ALA A 94 27.27 -14.47 -26.66
N SER A 95 26.90 -14.01 -27.86
CA SER A 95 27.81 -13.85 -28.99
C SER A 95 28.76 -12.68 -28.76
N THR A 96 30.00 -12.80 -29.23
CA THR A 96 30.98 -11.70 -29.25
C THR A 96 30.81 -10.83 -30.49
N GLU A 97 30.48 -11.45 -31.63
CA GLU A 97 30.28 -10.78 -32.90
C GLU A 97 28.93 -11.17 -33.52
N VAL A 98 28.39 -10.29 -34.38
CA VAL A 98 27.14 -10.60 -35.07
C VAL A 98 27.35 -11.79 -36.01
N ASN A 99 26.47 -12.80 -35.91
CA ASN A 99 26.49 -14.02 -36.72
C ASN A 99 27.77 -14.88 -36.54
N ASP A 100 28.43 -14.80 -35.38
CA ASP A 100 29.63 -15.58 -35.07
C ASP A 100 29.37 -17.09 -34.87
N ASN A 101 28.12 -17.46 -34.59
CA ASN A 101 27.70 -18.83 -34.39
C ASN A 101 26.96 -19.36 -35.61
N LYS A 102 27.19 -20.63 -35.97
CA LYS A 102 26.60 -21.25 -37.16
C LYS A 102 26.22 -22.70 -36.91
N VAL A 103 25.04 -23.08 -37.38
CA VAL A 103 24.64 -24.48 -37.58
C VAL A 103 24.58 -24.75 -39.06
N THR A 104 25.19 -25.84 -39.51
CA THR A 104 25.29 -26.22 -40.91
C THR A 104 24.76 -27.63 -41.09
N VAL A 105 23.73 -27.77 -41.92
CA VAL A 105 23.11 -29.04 -42.26
C VAL A 105 23.52 -29.43 -43.67
N SER A 106 24.16 -30.59 -43.81
CA SER A 106 24.54 -31.16 -45.10
C SER A 106 23.59 -32.31 -45.45
N PHE A 107 23.05 -32.30 -46.66
CA PHE A 107 22.09 -33.29 -47.18
C PHE A 107 22.77 -34.27 -48.13
N TYR A 108 22.33 -35.53 -48.10
CA TYR A 108 22.93 -36.63 -48.87
C TYR A 108 21.90 -37.44 -49.63
N ALA A 109 22.27 -37.88 -50.83
CA ALA A 109 21.49 -38.77 -51.69
C ALA A 109 21.59 -40.23 -51.23
N GLU A 110 20.75 -41.08 -51.82
CA GLU A 110 20.91 -42.52 -51.76
C GLU A 110 22.30 -42.91 -52.31
N GLY A 111 23.06 -43.73 -51.57
CA GLY A 111 24.49 -43.99 -51.84
C GLY A 111 25.47 -43.02 -51.18
N GLY A 112 24.99 -41.99 -50.45
CA GLY A 112 25.81 -41.20 -49.53
C GLY A 112 26.58 -40.03 -50.13
N GLN A 113 26.29 -39.65 -51.38
CA GLN A 113 26.86 -38.47 -52.03
C GLN A 113 26.26 -37.18 -51.46
N PRO A 114 27.07 -36.14 -51.15
CA PRO A 114 26.56 -34.85 -50.68
C PRO A 114 25.83 -34.12 -51.82
N ILE A 115 24.58 -33.73 -51.59
CA ILE A 115 23.75 -33.02 -52.59
C ILE A 115 23.81 -31.51 -52.38
N ASN A 116 23.60 -31.06 -51.14
CA ASN A 116 23.48 -29.65 -50.82
C ASN A 116 23.82 -29.41 -49.35
N GLN A 117 24.03 -28.15 -49.01
CA GLN A 117 24.24 -27.68 -47.66
C GLN A 117 23.38 -26.45 -47.42
N ALA A 118 22.85 -26.37 -46.21
CA ALA A 118 22.04 -25.26 -45.79
C ALA A 118 22.55 -24.83 -44.40
N GLY A 119 22.66 -23.53 -44.16
CA GLY A 119 23.23 -22.98 -42.93
C GLY A 119 22.28 -22.04 -42.23
N VAL A 120 22.42 -21.93 -40.91
CA VAL A 120 21.79 -20.94 -40.07
C VAL A 120 22.88 -20.22 -39.28
N PHE A 121 22.91 -18.90 -39.39
CA PHE A 121 23.75 -18.04 -38.56
C PHE A 121 22.96 -17.58 -37.34
N LEU A 122 23.61 -17.57 -36.19
CA LEU A 122 23.03 -17.28 -34.89
C LEU A 122 23.81 -16.14 -34.23
N THR A 123 23.07 -15.25 -33.57
CA THR A 123 23.62 -14.23 -32.66
C THR A 123 22.95 -14.41 -31.30
N GLY A 124 23.71 -14.80 -30.29
CA GLY A 124 23.25 -14.95 -28.91
C GLY A 124 23.26 -13.61 -28.18
N ILE A 125 22.13 -13.22 -27.58
CA ILE A 125 21.99 -11.98 -26.79
C ILE A 125 21.30 -12.33 -25.48
N GLY A 126 21.89 -11.92 -24.36
CA GLY A 126 21.27 -11.90 -23.04
C GLY A 126 20.46 -10.61 -22.85
N ILE A 127 19.22 -10.73 -22.40
CA ILE A 127 18.33 -9.61 -22.07
C ILE A 127 17.56 -10.03 -20.82
N SER A 128 17.66 -9.27 -19.74
CA SER A 128 16.92 -9.50 -18.49
C SER A 128 16.47 -8.17 -17.92
N LEU A 129 15.16 -8.03 -17.66
CA LEU A 129 14.63 -6.91 -16.89
C LEU A 129 14.48 -7.33 -15.45
N ASP A 130 15.18 -6.66 -14.54
CA ASP A 130 15.35 -7.12 -13.17
C ASP A 130 14.89 -6.06 -12.17
N VAL A 131 14.33 -6.52 -11.06
CA VAL A 131 13.78 -5.72 -9.94
C VAL A 131 14.10 -6.44 -8.64
N ASP A 132 14.03 -5.73 -7.50
CA ASP A 132 14.12 -6.30 -6.14
C ASP A 132 12.89 -7.16 -5.84
N ALA A 133 12.91 -8.45 -6.21
CA ALA A 133 11.76 -9.34 -6.04
C ALA A 133 11.81 -10.15 -4.73
N ASP A 134 12.96 -10.24 -4.07
CA ASP A 134 13.12 -10.86 -2.74
C ASP A 134 12.99 -9.87 -1.57
N ARG A 135 12.88 -8.58 -1.89
CA ARG A 135 12.50 -7.48 -0.98
C ARG A 135 13.59 -7.15 0.05
N ASP A 136 14.85 -7.26 -0.34
CA ASP A 136 16.00 -6.95 0.50
C ASP A 136 16.57 -5.53 0.28
N GLY A 137 16.02 -4.79 -0.70
CA GLY A 137 16.45 -3.45 -1.08
C GLY A 137 17.49 -3.41 -2.21
N VAL A 138 17.87 -4.55 -2.77
CA VAL A 138 18.86 -4.68 -3.84
C VAL A 138 18.26 -5.41 -5.04
N VAL A 139 18.51 -4.90 -6.26
CA VAL A 139 18.00 -5.54 -7.49
C VAL A 139 18.84 -6.77 -7.86
N GLU A 140 18.33 -7.97 -7.56
CA GLU A 140 18.95 -9.23 -7.87
C GLU A 140 18.99 -9.52 -9.39
N LYS A 141 19.79 -10.52 -9.79
CA LYS A 141 19.96 -10.87 -11.21
C LYS A 141 18.97 -11.95 -11.63
N ASN A 142 18.05 -11.59 -12.52
CA ASN A 142 17.10 -12.48 -13.17
C ASN A 142 16.38 -13.45 -12.20
N SER A 143 15.76 -12.90 -11.17
CA SER A 143 14.93 -13.71 -10.27
C SER A 143 13.84 -14.45 -11.03
N PRO A 144 13.65 -15.77 -10.78
CA PRO A 144 12.60 -16.54 -11.45
C PRO A 144 11.20 -16.07 -11.08
N ASN A 145 11.08 -15.30 -10.00
CA ASN A 145 9.83 -14.89 -9.39
C ASN A 145 9.39 -13.47 -9.78
N LYS A 146 10.27 -12.71 -10.46
CA LYS A 146 10.08 -11.28 -10.78
C LYS A 146 8.82 -10.94 -11.58
N ALA A 147 8.26 -11.91 -12.31
CA ALA A 147 7.07 -11.74 -13.14
C ALA A 147 5.74 -11.96 -12.39
N SER A 148 5.78 -12.17 -11.07
CA SER A 148 4.61 -12.47 -10.24
C SER A 148 4.74 -11.83 -8.86
N TRP A 149 3.64 -11.76 -8.12
CA TRP A 149 3.62 -11.19 -6.78
C TRP A 149 2.83 -12.07 -5.81
N THR A 150 3.42 -12.42 -4.67
CA THR A 150 2.81 -13.29 -3.64
C THR A 150 2.95 -12.68 -2.24
N TRP A 151 1.91 -12.85 -1.43
CA TRP A 151 1.84 -12.40 -0.04
C TRP A 151 2.64 -13.32 0.90
N GLY A 152 2.98 -12.80 2.08
CA GLY A 152 3.52 -13.59 3.18
C GLY A 152 5.04 -13.50 3.34
N PRO A 153 5.60 -14.10 4.42
CA PRO A 153 7.03 -14.08 4.71
C PRO A 153 7.90 -14.74 3.63
N GLU A 154 7.39 -15.81 3.02
CA GLU A 154 8.03 -16.50 1.89
C GLU A 154 7.55 -15.94 0.53
N GLY A 155 6.81 -14.84 0.55
CA GLY A 155 6.28 -14.20 -0.65
C GLY A 155 7.34 -13.39 -1.38
N HIS A 156 7.11 -13.14 -2.66
CA HIS A 156 8.05 -12.50 -3.58
C HIS A 156 7.35 -11.48 -4.48
N GLY A 157 8.14 -10.75 -5.26
CA GLY A 157 7.70 -9.70 -6.18
C GLY A 157 7.98 -8.32 -5.61
N ALA A 158 8.33 -7.41 -6.51
CA ALA A 158 8.79 -6.08 -6.16
C ALA A 158 7.68 -5.20 -5.59
N ILE A 159 8.08 -4.19 -4.82
CA ILE A 159 7.18 -3.24 -4.16
C ILE A 159 7.48 -1.85 -4.70
N LEU A 160 6.43 -1.07 -4.94
CA LEU A 160 6.47 0.28 -5.48
C LEU A 160 5.80 1.25 -4.51
N LEU A 161 6.44 2.39 -4.20
CA LEU A 161 5.81 3.47 -3.43
C LEU A 161 5.03 4.39 -4.36
N VAL A 162 3.97 5.02 -3.84
CA VAL A 162 3.34 6.17 -4.50
C VAL A 162 4.16 7.40 -4.16
N SER A 163 4.66 8.13 -5.15
CA SER A 163 5.43 9.37 -4.95
C SER A 163 4.50 10.55 -4.62
N CYS A 164 3.83 10.45 -3.48
CA CYS A 164 2.79 11.39 -3.05
C CYS A 164 3.27 12.47 -2.08
N ASP A 165 4.58 12.53 -1.83
CA ASP A 165 5.25 13.60 -1.11
C ASP A 165 5.69 14.72 -2.06
N LYS A 166 6.56 15.60 -1.58
CA LYS A 166 6.95 16.79 -2.32
C LYS A 166 8.37 17.23 -1.99
N GLU A 167 9.29 16.90 -2.86
CA GLU A 167 10.69 17.30 -2.74
C GLU A 167 10.92 18.75 -3.17
N ASN A 168 10.16 19.25 -4.15
CA ASN A 168 10.32 20.62 -4.65
C ASN A 168 9.32 21.59 -4.00
N PRO A 169 9.76 22.52 -3.13
CA PRO A 169 8.85 23.46 -2.47
C PRO A 169 8.26 24.51 -3.43
N PHE A 170 8.79 24.65 -4.65
CA PHE A 170 8.35 25.65 -5.62
C PHE A 170 7.19 25.18 -6.53
N THR A 171 6.85 23.89 -6.53
CA THR A 171 5.64 23.36 -7.18
C THR A 171 4.45 23.44 -6.22
N VAL A 172 3.21 23.35 -6.71
CA VAL A 172 2.02 23.28 -5.83
C VAL A 172 1.61 21.83 -5.59
N ALA A 173 1.72 21.00 -6.63
CA ALA A 173 1.28 19.61 -6.65
C ALA A 173 2.31 18.65 -6.02
N SER A 174 1.88 17.41 -5.73
CA SER A 174 2.77 16.33 -5.30
C SER A 174 3.64 15.85 -6.46
N ASP A 175 4.74 15.15 -6.19
CA ASP A 175 5.70 14.77 -7.24
C ASP A 175 5.05 13.84 -8.29
N CYS A 176 4.11 12.96 -7.91
CA CYS A 176 3.37 12.11 -8.85
C CYS A 176 2.32 12.82 -9.74
N ASP A 177 2.07 14.12 -9.52
CA ASP A 177 1.11 14.88 -10.33
C ASP A 177 1.71 15.38 -11.64
N ASP A 178 3.04 15.48 -11.72
CA ASP A 178 3.74 15.90 -12.91
C ASP A 178 4.58 14.77 -13.55
N GLU A 179 5.21 15.08 -14.68
CA GLU A 179 5.99 14.11 -15.47
C GLU A 179 7.50 14.38 -15.37
N ARG A 180 7.94 15.11 -14.32
CA ARG A 180 9.29 15.68 -14.21
C ARG A 180 9.88 15.41 -12.83
N VAL A 181 10.98 14.66 -12.80
CA VAL A 181 11.87 14.60 -11.65
C VAL A 181 12.76 15.85 -11.61
N PHE A 182 12.73 16.59 -10.51
CA PHE A 182 13.52 17.81 -10.33
C PHE A 182 14.74 17.63 -9.43
N SER A 183 14.73 16.63 -8.55
CA SER A 183 15.77 16.42 -7.52
C SER A 183 16.34 15.00 -7.59
N ARG A 184 17.49 14.78 -6.95
CA ARG A 184 18.04 13.43 -6.80
C ARG A 184 17.35 12.68 -5.65
N GLU A 185 16.84 13.46 -4.70
CA GLU A 185 16.14 13.02 -3.51
C GLU A 185 14.86 12.26 -3.86
N ASP A 186 14.11 12.70 -4.89
CA ASP A 186 12.92 12.03 -5.43
C ASP A 186 13.21 10.59 -5.94
N LEU A 187 14.43 10.35 -6.44
CA LEU A 187 14.84 8.99 -6.82
C LEU A 187 14.95 8.02 -5.63
N LEU A 188 14.98 8.51 -4.39
CA LEU A 188 15.02 7.68 -3.20
C LEU A 188 13.64 7.07 -2.87
N ASP A 189 12.55 7.69 -3.33
CA ASP A 189 11.18 7.17 -3.25
C ASP A 189 10.89 6.12 -4.32
N MET A 190 11.66 6.17 -5.40
CA MET A 190 11.47 5.30 -6.55
C MET A 190 12.12 3.94 -6.38
N SER A 191 11.43 2.93 -6.91
CA SER A 191 11.95 1.56 -6.97
C SER A 191 12.89 1.40 -8.15
N ARG A 192 14.06 0.80 -7.91
CA ARG A 192 15.04 0.56 -8.97
C ARG A 192 14.63 -0.63 -9.84
N MET A 193 14.80 -0.48 -11.14
CA MET A 193 14.61 -1.51 -12.16
C MET A 193 15.80 -1.49 -13.11
N VAL A 194 16.43 -2.63 -13.37
CA VAL A 194 17.67 -2.70 -14.14
C VAL A 194 17.47 -3.55 -15.37
N LEU A 195 17.71 -2.98 -16.55
CA LEU A 195 17.79 -3.75 -17.79
C LEU A 195 19.23 -4.19 -18.01
N ARG A 196 19.48 -5.50 -17.92
CA ARG A 196 20.80 -6.10 -18.14
C ARG A 196 20.85 -6.73 -19.53
N THR A 197 21.85 -6.35 -20.31
CA THR A 197 22.07 -6.88 -21.66
C THR A 197 23.48 -7.41 -21.82
N GLU A 198 23.64 -8.47 -22.62
CA GLU A 198 24.94 -9.06 -22.95
C GLU A 198 24.96 -9.52 -24.40
N GLY A 199 25.89 -9.05 -25.22
CA GLY A 199 25.95 -9.45 -26.63
C GLY A 199 27.02 -8.72 -27.46
N PRO A 200 26.97 -8.85 -28.79
CA PRO A 200 27.93 -8.21 -29.68
C PRO A 200 27.81 -6.68 -29.64
N GLN A 201 28.77 -5.96 -30.23
CA GLN A 201 28.80 -4.49 -30.22
C GLN A 201 27.55 -3.82 -30.83
N ARG A 202 26.79 -4.54 -31.68
CA ARG A 202 25.54 -4.05 -32.30
C ARG A 202 24.56 -5.19 -32.45
N LEU A 203 23.26 -4.89 -32.38
CA LEU A 203 22.22 -5.85 -32.75
C LEU A 203 22.28 -6.19 -34.25
N PRO A 204 21.85 -7.39 -34.66
CA PRO A 204 21.60 -7.69 -36.07
C PRO A 204 20.65 -6.66 -36.69
N ARG A 205 20.78 -6.41 -37.99
CA ARG A 205 19.90 -5.46 -38.71
C ARG A 205 18.44 -5.90 -38.59
N GLY A 206 17.56 -4.92 -38.36
CA GLY A 206 16.13 -5.16 -38.22
C GLY A 206 15.70 -5.59 -36.82
N TYR A 207 16.53 -5.43 -35.79
CA TYR A 207 16.17 -5.71 -34.41
C TYR A 207 16.30 -4.47 -33.53
N GLU A 208 15.36 -4.33 -32.59
CA GLU A 208 15.37 -3.27 -31.58
C GLU A 208 14.81 -3.77 -30.24
N ILE A 209 15.18 -3.10 -29.15
CA ILE A 209 14.69 -3.40 -27.81
C ILE A 209 13.72 -2.29 -27.40
N ILE A 210 12.51 -2.67 -26.98
CA ILE A 210 11.48 -1.73 -26.53
C ILE A 210 11.05 -2.07 -25.11
N LEU A 211 11.09 -1.06 -24.23
CA LEU A 211 10.44 -1.10 -22.92
C LEU A 211 9.01 -0.56 -23.06
N TYR A 212 8.01 -1.19 -22.45
CA TYR A 212 6.61 -0.74 -22.56
C TYR A 212 5.73 -1.15 -21.38
N ILE A 213 4.59 -0.48 -21.25
CA ILE A 213 3.53 -0.73 -20.25
C ILE A 213 2.16 -0.86 -20.92
N PRO A 214 1.21 -1.61 -20.31
CA PRO A 214 -0.18 -1.62 -20.76
C PRO A 214 -0.85 -0.24 -20.63
N VAL A 215 -1.78 0.06 -21.54
CA VAL A 215 -2.56 1.33 -21.51
C VAL A 215 -3.32 1.50 -20.18
N SER A 216 -3.84 0.40 -19.62
CA SER A 216 -4.58 0.41 -18.35
C SER A 216 -3.73 0.80 -17.13
N GLU A 217 -2.40 0.77 -17.27
CA GLU A 217 -1.43 1.04 -16.21
C GLU A 217 -0.68 2.36 -16.43
N ALA A 218 -0.90 3.04 -17.56
CA ALA A 218 -0.21 4.28 -17.91
C ALA A 218 -0.45 5.42 -16.91
N ASP A 219 -1.61 5.44 -16.24
CA ASP A 219 -1.93 6.39 -15.17
C ASP A 219 -1.60 5.86 -13.76
N LYS A 220 -0.93 4.71 -13.66
CA LYS A 220 -0.57 4.05 -12.39
C LYS A 220 0.93 4.07 -12.11
N VAL A 221 1.77 4.21 -13.13
CA VAL A 221 3.23 4.11 -13.01
C VAL A 221 3.94 5.17 -13.85
N GLY A 222 5.04 5.72 -13.32
CA GLY A 222 6.03 6.51 -14.05
C GLY A 222 7.37 5.77 -14.05
N VAL A 223 8.10 5.85 -15.17
CA VAL A 223 9.45 5.25 -15.26
C VAL A 223 10.43 6.29 -15.80
N PHE A 224 11.54 6.49 -15.10
CA PHE A 224 12.58 7.44 -15.44
C PHE A 224 13.91 6.76 -15.72
N TYR A 225 14.67 7.35 -16.64
CA TYR A 225 16.04 6.99 -16.94
C TYR A 225 16.96 8.17 -16.62
N VAL A 226 18.04 7.89 -15.87
CA VAL A 226 19.03 8.91 -15.49
C VAL A 226 20.13 8.98 -16.55
N GLN A 227 20.27 10.14 -17.18
CA GLN A 227 21.39 10.44 -18.05
C GLN A 227 22.37 11.36 -17.34
N ASN A 228 23.67 11.16 -17.58
CA ASN A 228 24.73 12.03 -17.08
C ASN A 228 25.41 12.81 -18.23
N PRO A 229 24.71 13.74 -18.93
CA PRO A 229 25.35 14.58 -19.94
C PRO A 229 26.33 15.59 -19.31
N PHE A 230 27.16 16.21 -20.14
CA PHE A 230 28.23 17.13 -19.73
C PHE A 230 27.78 18.27 -18.80
N PHE A 231 26.53 18.74 -18.92
CA PHE A 231 25.98 19.87 -18.17
C PHE A 231 25.23 19.49 -16.88
N GLY A 232 25.32 18.22 -16.43
CA GLY A 232 24.69 17.74 -15.20
C GLY A 232 23.68 16.61 -15.43
N GLN A 233 23.16 16.05 -14.35
CA GLN A 233 22.19 14.95 -14.42
C GLN A 233 20.88 15.38 -15.06
N ARG A 234 20.34 14.52 -15.94
CA ARG A 234 19.05 14.70 -16.58
C ARG A 234 18.19 13.47 -16.35
N TYR A 235 17.01 13.69 -15.80
CA TYR A 235 15.99 12.67 -15.60
C TYR A 235 15.03 12.69 -16.78
N MET A 236 14.89 11.56 -17.47
CA MET A 236 14.01 11.44 -18.62
C MET A 236 12.89 10.45 -18.33
N GLN A 237 11.65 10.90 -18.36
CA GLN A 237 10.51 9.98 -18.31
C GLN A 237 10.48 9.14 -19.60
N VAL A 238 10.62 7.83 -19.43
CA VAL A 238 10.62 6.84 -20.51
C VAL A 238 9.27 6.14 -20.63
N LEU A 239 8.49 6.00 -19.55
CA LEU A 239 7.14 5.45 -19.57
C LEU A 239 6.22 6.21 -18.60
N GLY A 240 4.91 6.27 -18.89
CA GLY A 240 3.89 6.87 -18.02
C GLY A 240 2.64 7.32 -18.79
N ARG A 241 1.89 8.28 -18.24
CA ARG A 241 0.55 8.73 -18.70
C ARG A 241 0.43 8.94 -20.20
N ARG A 242 1.46 9.51 -20.83
CA ARG A 242 1.47 9.85 -22.27
C ARG A 242 2.48 9.03 -23.09
N LYS A 243 3.18 8.09 -22.45
CA LYS A 243 4.29 7.36 -23.08
C LYS A 243 4.23 5.88 -22.72
N LEU A 244 3.68 5.10 -23.64
CA LEU A 244 3.44 3.67 -23.44
C LEU A 244 4.67 2.81 -23.73
N TYR A 245 5.61 3.32 -24.52
CA TYR A 245 6.81 2.58 -24.91
C TYR A 245 8.03 3.51 -25.08
N HIS A 246 9.21 2.90 -24.97
CA HIS A 246 10.50 3.55 -25.17
C HIS A 246 11.47 2.60 -25.87
N THR A 247 12.01 3.02 -27.01
CA THR A 247 13.12 2.32 -27.68
C THR A 247 14.40 2.49 -26.90
N VAL A 248 14.96 1.37 -26.45
CA VAL A 248 16.20 1.31 -25.66
C VAL A 248 17.42 1.43 -26.59
N GLN A 249 18.38 2.26 -26.20
CA GLN A 249 19.66 2.36 -26.89
C GLN A 249 20.57 1.20 -26.48
N TYR A 250 20.77 0.23 -27.38
CA TYR A 250 21.68 -0.89 -27.16
C TYR A 250 23.14 -0.47 -27.31
N THR A 251 23.97 -0.78 -26.32
CA THR A 251 25.37 -0.36 -26.24
C THR A 251 26.39 -1.46 -26.55
N GLY A 252 25.97 -2.73 -26.56
CA GLY A 252 26.85 -3.87 -26.79
C GLY A 252 27.72 -4.25 -25.59
N GLY A 253 28.33 -5.43 -25.65
CA GLY A 253 29.04 -6.01 -24.50
C GLY A 253 28.09 -6.34 -23.35
N ALA A 254 28.63 -6.42 -22.14
CA ALA A 254 27.83 -6.50 -20.91
C ALA A 254 27.48 -5.08 -20.45
N ALA A 255 26.20 -4.74 -20.44
CA ALA A 255 25.69 -3.42 -20.08
C ALA A 255 24.49 -3.52 -19.14
N GLU A 256 24.40 -2.56 -18.22
CA GLU A 256 23.27 -2.37 -17.33
C GLU A 256 22.71 -0.95 -17.52
N LEU A 257 21.38 -0.84 -17.58
CA LEU A 257 20.66 0.42 -17.66
C LEU A 257 19.73 0.52 -16.45
N ASP A 258 20.01 1.48 -15.56
CA ASP A 258 19.19 1.76 -14.38
C ASP A 258 17.98 2.63 -14.74
N PHE A 259 16.80 2.15 -14.35
CA PHE A 259 15.54 2.86 -14.36
C PHE A 259 15.01 3.03 -12.93
N PHE A 260 14.25 4.09 -12.73
CA PHE A 260 13.60 4.42 -11.46
C PHE A 260 12.10 4.47 -11.69
N VAL A 261 11.34 3.75 -10.88
CA VAL A 261 9.91 3.53 -11.06
C VAL A 261 9.16 4.16 -9.89
N GLU A 262 8.14 4.95 -10.19
CA GLU A 262 7.22 5.55 -9.21
C GLU A 262 5.79 5.03 -9.39
N GLY A 263 5.07 4.90 -8.28
CA GLY A 263 3.62 4.71 -8.29
C GLY A 263 2.91 6.06 -8.36
N LEU A 264 1.85 6.14 -9.16
CA LEU A 264 1.06 7.38 -9.31
C LEU A 264 -0.26 7.33 -8.56
N ARG A 265 -0.71 6.13 -8.16
CA ARG A 265 -2.02 5.92 -7.53
C ARG A 265 -1.91 4.79 -6.51
N PHE A 266 -2.46 5.01 -5.32
CA PHE A 266 -2.69 3.95 -4.34
C PHE A 266 -3.69 2.90 -4.85
N PRO A 267 -3.67 1.66 -4.31
CA PRO A 267 -4.74 0.69 -4.53
C PRO A 267 -6.12 1.31 -4.25
N ASP A 268 -7.10 0.96 -5.08
CA ASP A 268 -8.46 1.49 -4.99
C ASP A 268 -9.48 0.47 -5.53
N ASP A 269 -10.77 0.82 -5.51
CA ASP A 269 -11.90 -0.02 -5.97
C ASP A 269 -11.70 -0.61 -7.38
N THR A 270 -11.04 0.14 -8.25
CA THR A 270 -10.79 -0.15 -9.67
C THR A 270 -9.34 -0.55 -9.93
N PHE A 271 -8.49 -0.56 -8.91
CA PHE A 271 -7.06 -0.84 -9.06
C PHE A 271 -6.53 -1.70 -7.90
N PRO A 272 -6.22 -3.00 -8.15
CA PRO A 272 -5.78 -3.93 -7.10
C PRO A 272 -4.35 -3.69 -6.59
N GLY A 273 -3.67 -2.65 -7.11
CA GLY A 273 -2.30 -2.31 -6.73
C GLY A 273 -1.23 -3.07 -7.52
N LEU A 274 -1.53 -3.78 -8.60
CA LEU A 274 -0.53 -4.51 -9.39
C LEU A 274 -0.27 -3.80 -10.73
N VAL A 275 1.01 -3.63 -11.07
CA VAL A 275 1.45 -3.10 -12.37
C VAL A 275 2.57 -3.97 -12.94
N SER A 276 2.70 -3.97 -14.25
CA SER A 276 3.65 -4.78 -15.00
C SER A 276 4.43 -3.92 -16.01
N ILE A 277 5.73 -4.15 -16.07
CA ILE A 277 6.62 -3.49 -17.02
C ILE A 277 7.29 -4.57 -17.86
N HIS A 278 7.32 -4.34 -19.17
CA HIS A 278 7.80 -5.32 -20.13
C HIS A 278 8.98 -4.77 -20.91
N VAL A 279 9.94 -5.65 -21.24
CA VAL A 279 10.92 -5.40 -22.28
C VAL A 279 10.77 -6.44 -23.38
N SER A 280 10.73 -6.00 -24.63
CA SER A 280 10.66 -6.88 -25.79
C SER A 280 11.78 -6.64 -26.77
N LEU A 281 12.34 -7.72 -27.32
CA LEU A 281 13.15 -7.68 -28.54
C LEU A 281 12.18 -7.80 -29.72
N LEU A 282 12.19 -6.81 -30.60
CA LEU A 282 11.31 -6.78 -31.76
C LEU A 282 12.10 -7.01 -33.06
N GLU A 283 11.49 -7.70 -34.02
CA GLU A 283 12.00 -7.85 -35.38
C GLU A 283 11.17 -7.00 -36.36
N THR A 284 11.87 -6.20 -37.16
CA THR A 284 11.35 -5.42 -38.28
C THR A 284 11.52 -6.24 -39.56
N LEU A 285 10.41 -6.68 -40.15
CA LEU A 285 10.43 -7.50 -41.36
C LEU A 285 10.59 -6.65 -42.63
N SER A 286 9.64 -5.75 -42.86
CA SER A 286 9.57 -4.84 -44.02
C SER A 286 8.78 -3.59 -43.64
N GLU A 287 8.98 -2.50 -44.37
CA GLU A 287 8.18 -1.28 -44.22
C GLU A 287 6.68 -1.58 -44.41
N GLY A 288 5.84 -1.04 -43.52
CA GLY A 288 4.39 -1.29 -43.51
C GLY A 288 3.94 -2.58 -42.79
N ILE A 289 4.87 -3.43 -42.34
CA ILE A 289 4.54 -4.60 -41.50
C ILE A 289 4.84 -4.27 -40.03
N PRO A 290 3.89 -4.48 -39.09
CA PRO A 290 4.14 -4.32 -37.67
C PRO A 290 5.32 -5.16 -37.18
N HIS A 291 6.08 -4.62 -36.23
CA HIS A 291 7.20 -5.33 -35.62
C HIS A 291 6.73 -6.61 -34.92
N ALA A 292 7.45 -7.71 -35.12
CA ALA A 292 7.15 -8.99 -34.50
C ALA A 292 7.88 -9.13 -33.15
N PRO A 293 7.20 -9.40 -32.03
CA PRO A 293 7.87 -9.67 -30.76
C PRO A 293 8.57 -11.02 -30.80
N ILE A 294 9.90 -10.99 -30.60
CA ILE A 294 10.80 -12.13 -30.64
C ILE A 294 11.10 -12.67 -29.24
N PHE A 295 11.20 -11.75 -28.29
CA PHE A 295 11.39 -12.00 -26.87
C PHE A 295 10.54 -11.02 -26.08
N THR A 296 10.02 -11.45 -24.94
CA THR A 296 9.50 -10.56 -23.91
C THR A 296 9.96 -11.05 -22.54
N ASP A 297 10.42 -10.13 -21.70
CA ASP A 297 10.60 -10.31 -20.26
C ASP A 297 9.69 -9.35 -19.51
N THR A 298 9.21 -9.76 -18.34
CA THR A 298 8.21 -9.01 -17.57
C THR A 298 8.60 -8.97 -16.11
N VAL A 299 8.44 -7.80 -15.50
CA VAL A 299 8.52 -7.61 -14.05
C VAL A 299 7.19 -7.11 -13.51
N MET A 300 6.84 -7.50 -12.29
CA MET A 300 5.60 -7.10 -11.63
C MET A 300 5.93 -6.36 -10.33
N PHE A 301 5.21 -5.25 -10.11
CA PHE A 301 5.25 -4.49 -8.88
C PHE A 301 3.89 -4.53 -8.18
N ARG A 302 3.91 -4.54 -6.85
CA ARG A 302 2.76 -4.15 -6.04
C ARG A 302 2.97 -2.75 -5.47
N VAL A 303 2.03 -1.85 -5.74
CA VAL A 303 1.96 -0.54 -5.09
C VAL A 303 1.67 -0.74 -3.60
N ALA A 304 2.50 -0.13 -2.75
CA ALA A 304 2.36 -0.19 -1.31
C ALA A 304 1.04 0.47 -0.86
N PRO A 305 0.31 -0.15 0.09
CA PRO A 305 -0.93 0.39 0.61
C PRO A 305 -0.67 1.58 1.55
N TRP A 306 -1.70 2.38 1.78
CA TRP A 306 -1.76 3.31 2.90
C TRP A 306 -2.14 2.55 4.20
N ILE A 307 -1.42 2.81 5.29
CA ILE A 307 -1.55 2.06 6.56
C ILE A 307 -1.72 3.03 7.73
N MET A 308 -2.79 2.87 8.52
CA MET A 308 -3.07 3.64 9.74
C MET A 308 -2.26 3.18 10.95
N THR A 309 -2.15 4.05 11.96
CA THR A 309 -1.42 3.77 13.19
C THR A 309 -2.32 3.79 14.44
N PRO A 310 -2.47 2.67 15.20
CA PRO A 310 -3.32 2.65 16.38
C PRO A 310 -2.71 3.42 17.55
N ASN A 311 -3.56 3.79 18.51
CA ASN A 311 -3.18 4.50 19.75
C ASN A 311 -2.10 3.79 20.59
N THR A 312 -1.89 2.50 20.37
CA THR A 312 -0.86 1.69 21.02
C THR A 312 0.55 1.87 20.43
N LEU A 313 0.69 2.47 19.25
CA LEU A 313 2.01 2.80 18.69
C LEU A 313 2.62 4.04 19.31
N ALA A 314 3.95 4.10 19.29
CA ALA A 314 4.72 5.16 19.91
C ALA A 314 4.41 6.52 19.25
N PRO A 315 3.93 7.52 20.01
CA PRO A 315 3.67 8.87 19.50
C PRO A 315 4.97 9.60 19.11
N VAL A 316 4.91 10.45 18.09
CA VAL A 316 6.04 11.26 17.60
C VAL A 316 5.70 12.75 17.70
N ASN A 317 4.70 13.19 16.92
CA ASN A 317 4.23 14.57 16.88
C ASN A 317 2.77 14.62 17.33
N VAL A 318 2.41 15.66 18.09
CA VAL A 318 1.04 15.98 18.48
C VAL A 318 0.65 17.30 17.82
N PHE A 319 -0.45 17.30 17.09
CA PHE A 319 -0.98 18.44 16.36
C PHE A 319 -2.19 19.01 17.08
N VAL A 320 -2.26 20.34 17.20
CA VAL A 320 -3.38 21.06 17.83
C VAL A 320 -3.63 22.40 17.14
N CYS A 321 -4.88 22.82 17.05
CA CYS A 321 -5.23 24.16 16.58
C CYS A 321 -5.14 25.21 17.68
N SER A 322 -4.48 26.33 17.40
CA SER A 322 -4.53 27.53 18.25
C SER A 322 -5.79 28.33 17.99
N MET A 323 -6.56 28.56 19.04
CA MET A 323 -7.80 29.34 19.03
C MET A 323 -7.70 30.50 20.03
N LYS A 324 -8.57 31.50 19.87
CA LYS A 324 -8.62 32.65 20.79
C LYS A 324 -9.00 32.26 22.21
N ASP A 325 -9.74 31.16 22.36
CA ASP A 325 -10.40 30.70 23.59
C ASP A 325 -9.74 29.44 24.22
N ASN A 326 -8.67 28.88 23.64
CA ASN A 326 -8.08 27.60 24.11
C ASN A 326 -6.64 27.68 24.66
N TYR A 327 -6.16 28.87 25.04
CA TYR A 327 -4.79 29.06 25.53
C TYR A 327 -4.44 28.17 26.74
N LEU A 328 -5.35 28.01 27.71
CA LEU A 328 -5.13 27.15 28.87
C LEU A 328 -5.00 25.68 28.47
N PHE A 329 -5.87 25.23 27.55
CA PHE A 329 -5.80 23.88 26.99
C PHE A 329 -4.46 23.60 26.31
N ILE A 330 -3.97 24.51 25.46
CA ILE A 330 -2.67 24.37 24.79
C ILE A 330 -1.54 24.27 25.82
N LYS A 331 -1.59 25.04 26.92
CA LYS A 331 -0.60 24.97 27.99
C LYS A 331 -0.61 23.60 28.69
N GLU A 332 -1.78 23.03 28.95
CA GLU A 332 -1.92 21.70 29.55
C GLU A 332 -1.46 20.59 28.60
N ILE A 333 -1.84 20.66 27.32
CA ILE A 333 -1.37 19.76 26.26
C ILE A 333 0.15 19.82 26.13
N LYS A 334 0.76 21.01 26.11
CA LYS A 334 2.21 21.15 26.06
C LYS A 334 2.91 20.43 27.21
N ASN A 335 2.36 20.52 28.43
CA ASN A 335 2.90 19.79 29.58
C ASN A 335 2.74 18.27 29.45
N LEU A 336 1.63 17.82 28.87
CA LEU A 336 1.39 16.41 28.59
C LEU A 336 2.40 15.86 27.55
N VAL A 337 2.53 16.55 26.44
CA VAL A 337 3.41 16.23 25.31
C VAL A 337 4.88 16.19 25.72
N ASN A 338 5.34 17.20 26.46
CA ASN A 338 6.71 17.25 26.99
C ASN A 338 7.04 16.04 27.88
N LYS A 339 6.06 15.57 28.68
CA LYS A 339 6.26 14.41 29.57
C LYS A 339 6.23 13.09 28.83
N ALA A 340 5.55 13.02 27.69
CA ALA A 340 5.56 11.86 26.80
C ALA A 340 6.81 11.80 25.90
N GLY A 341 7.61 12.87 25.84
CA GLY A 341 8.80 12.96 24.98
C GLY A 341 8.44 13.14 23.50
N CYS A 342 7.30 13.75 23.21
CA CYS A 342 6.83 14.05 21.86
C CYS A 342 6.99 15.53 21.54
N ASP A 343 6.87 15.87 20.26
CA ASP A 343 6.87 17.26 19.79
C ASP A 343 5.44 17.80 19.66
N LEU A 344 5.23 19.07 20.01
CA LEU A 344 3.96 19.77 19.83
C LEU A 344 4.02 20.65 18.58
N LYS A 345 3.13 20.39 17.61
CA LYS A 345 2.91 21.20 16.42
C LYS A 345 1.60 21.96 16.54
N VAL A 346 1.65 23.29 16.44
CA VAL A 346 0.48 24.15 16.64
C VAL A 346 0.08 24.79 15.31
N CYS A 347 -1.14 24.52 14.85
CA CYS A 347 -1.73 25.14 13.67
C CYS A 347 -2.43 26.44 14.08
N PHE A 348 -1.98 27.58 13.55
CA PHE A 348 -2.48 28.90 13.95
C PHE A 348 -3.64 29.41 13.08
N GLY A 349 -4.26 30.50 13.55
CA GLY A 349 -5.47 31.11 12.96
C GLY A 349 -5.41 31.44 11.46
N TYR A 350 -4.21 31.67 10.91
CA TYR A 350 -4.03 31.98 9.49
C TYR A 350 -4.12 30.73 8.59
N ILE A 351 -3.95 29.52 9.15
CA ILE A 351 -4.15 28.25 8.44
C ILE A 351 -5.48 27.62 8.82
N ASN A 352 -5.79 27.50 10.12
CA ASN A 352 -6.99 26.80 10.56
C ASN A 352 -8.30 27.56 10.28
N ARG A 353 -8.24 28.87 9.95
CA ARG A 353 -9.40 29.72 9.60
C ARG A 353 -10.56 29.66 10.62
N GLY A 354 -10.25 29.39 11.89
CA GLY A 354 -11.24 29.29 12.97
C GLY A 354 -11.76 27.88 13.24
N ASP A 355 -11.26 26.89 12.50
CA ASP A 355 -11.50 25.48 12.74
C ASP A 355 -10.56 24.95 13.84
N ARG A 356 -11.13 24.12 14.72
CA ARG A 356 -10.44 23.57 15.89
C ARG A 356 -10.30 22.05 15.82
N TRP A 357 -10.88 21.39 14.82
CA TRP A 357 -11.07 19.95 14.78
C TRP A 357 -9.97 19.24 13.99
N MET A 358 -8.75 19.25 14.54
CA MET A 358 -7.57 18.64 13.89
C MET A 358 -7.73 17.13 13.63
N GLN A 359 -8.57 16.43 14.41
CA GLN A 359 -8.81 15.00 14.24
C GLN A 359 -9.78 14.70 13.09
N ASP A 360 -10.67 15.63 12.75
CA ASP A 360 -11.76 15.37 11.80
C ASP A 360 -11.33 15.49 10.34
N GLU A 361 -10.30 16.30 10.09
CA GLU A 361 -9.92 16.68 8.72
C GLU A 361 -8.79 15.81 8.18
N ILE A 362 -7.95 15.23 9.04
CA ILE A 362 -6.79 14.45 8.61
C ILE A 362 -6.61 13.18 9.41
N GLU A 363 -6.02 12.17 8.79
CA GLU A 363 -5.60 10.94 9.44
C GLU A 363 -4.16 10.59 9.04
N PHE A 364 -3.30 10.36 10.05
CA PHE A 364 -1.90 10.05 9.81
C PHE A 364 -1.70 8.55 9.56
N GLY A 365 -1.39 8.20 8.32
CA GLY A 365 -0.88 6.89 7.95
C GLY A 365 0.58 6.92 7.50
N TYR A 366 1.02 5.82 6.92
CA TYR A 366 2.33 5.69 6.28
C TYR A 366 2.28 4.73 5.10
N THR A 367 3.30 4.83 4.24
CA THR A 367 3.60 3.85 3.20
C THR A 367 5.02 3.31 3.39
N HIS A 368 5.30 2.13 2.85
CA HIS A 368 6.54 1.40 3.15
C HIS A 368 6.93 0.43 2.05
N ALA A 369 8.19 0.51 1.62
CA ALA A 369 8.86 -0.44 0.75
C ALA A 369 10.20 -0.86 1.38
N PRO A 370 10.88 -1.91 0.88
CA PRO A 370 12.16 -2.34 1.42
C PRO A 370 13.22 -1.23 1.50
N HIS A 371 13.22 -0.30 0.53
CA HIS A 371 14.20 0.77 0.40
C HIS A 371 13.82 2.07 1.11
N LYS A 372 12.53 2.37 1.33
CA LYS A 372 12.08 3.64 1.93
C LYS A 372 10.71 3.52 2.62
N SER A 373 10.46 4.39 3.61
CA SER A 373 9.17 4.53 4.28
C SER A 373 9.00 5.96 4.77
N PHE A 374 7.80 6.52 4.57
CA PHE A 374 7.45 7.86 5.00
C PHE A 374 5.97 7.95 5.40
N PRO A 375 5.61 8.89 6.30
CA PRO A 375 4.22 9.18 6.65
C PRO A 375 3.44 9.73 5.46
N VAL A 376 2.14 9.40 5.39
CA VAL A 376 1.21 9.90 4.38
C VAL A 376 -0.07 10.33 5.07
N VAL A 377 -0.43 11.61 4.95
CA VAL A 377 -1.71 12.12 5.44
C VAL A 377 -2.83 11.74 4.47
N LEU A 378 -3.87 11.09 4.99
CA LEU A 378 -5.14 11.01 4.32
C LEU A 378 -5.95 12.24 4.71
N ASP A 379 -6.38 13.01 3.73
CA ASP A 379 -7.22 14.19 3.89
C ASP A 379 -8.68 13.82 3.70
N SER A 380 -9.51 14.28 4.63
CA SER A 380 -10.95 14.01 4.66
C SER A 380 -11.64 14.79 3.56
N PRO A 381 -12.68 14.22 2.91
CA PRO A 381 -13.53 15.01 2.01
C PRO A 381 -14.34 16.08 2.75
N GLN A 382 -14.24 16.15 4.08
CA GLN A 382 -14.80 17.24 4.85
C GLN A 382 -14.02 18.54 4.61
N ASP A 383 -14.55 19.40 3.73
CA ASP A 383 -13.99 20.73 3.44
C ASP A 383 -14.29 21.74 4.58
N GLY A 384 -13.57 21.64 5.69
CA GLY A 384 -13.65 22.57 6.81
C GLY A 384 -12.72 23.78 6.69
N GLY A 385 -12.40 24.38 7.83
CA GLY A 385 -11.43 25.49 7.85
C GLY A 385 -9.99 25.01 7.64
N LEU A 386 -9.73 23.72 7.83
CA LEU A 386 -8.41 23.08 7.79
C LEU A 386 -8.03 22.49 6.42
N GLU A 387 -8.89 22.49 5.40
CA GLU A 387 -8.59 22.09 3.99
C GLU A 387 -7.19 22.47 3.46
N ARG A 388 -6.62 23.61 3.88
CA ARG A 388 -5.28 24.04 3.44
C ARG A 388 -4.12 23.47 4.25
N PHE A 389 -4.38 23.00 5.47
CA PHE A 389 -3.37 22.51 6.41
C PHE A 389 -2.59 21.30 5.87
N PRO A 390 -3.23 20.23 5.35
CA PRO A 390 -2.50 19.09 4.81
C PRO A 390 -1.56 19.48 3.66
N ILE A 391 -2.04 20.33 2.75
CA ILE A 391 -1.29 20.69 1.53
C ILE A 391 -0.20 21.75 1.80
N LYS A 392 -0.44 22.69 2.71
CA LYS A 392 0.50 23.81 2.95
C LYS A 392 1.52 23.56 4.06
N ASP A 393 1.12 22.83 5.10
CA ASP A 393 1.92 22.70 6.32
C ASP A 393 2.47 21.29 6.52
N LEU A 394 1.83 20.26 5.94
CA LEU A 394 2.26 18.85 6.08
C LEU A 394 2.97 18.31 4.83
N LEU A 395 2.39 18.50 3.64
CA LEU A 395 2.98 18.04 2.38
C LEU A 395 4.37 18.65 2.16
N GLY A 396 5.38 17.79 2.05
CA GLY A 396 6.78 18.18 1.91
C GLY A 396 7.67 16.95 1.75
N PRO A 397 9.00 17.13 1.85
CA PRO A 397 9.94 16.02 1.71
C PRO A 397 9.69 14.93 2.75
N ASP A 398 9.61 13.68 2.32
CA ASP A 398 9.29 12.52 3.16
C ASP A 398 7.96 12.66 3.93
N PHE A 399 6.98 13.40 3.39
CA PHE A 399 5.64 13.53 3.98
C PHE A 399 4.57 13.61 2.89
N GLY A 400 3.94 12.46 2.63
CA GLY A 400 2.98 12.30 1.55
C GLY A 400 1.58 12.82 1.86
N TYR A 401 0.79 13.01 0.81
CA TYR A 401 -0.60 13.44 0.86
C TYR A 401 -1.49 12.57 -0.03
N VAL A 402 -2.71 12.28 0.41
CA VAL A 402 -3.74 11.62 -0.41
C VAL A 402 -5.12 12.06 0.04
N SER A 403 -6.06 12.26 -0.89
CA SER A 403 -7.47 12.54 -0.58
C SER A 403 -8.42 11.71 -1.45
N ARG A 404 -9.71 11.67 -1.08
CA ARG A 404 -10.77 10.97 -1.83
C ARG A 404 -12.06 11.79 -1.84
N GLU A 405 -12.24 12.52 -2.94
CA GLU A 405 -13.41 13.39 -3.11
C GLU A 405 -14.60 12.68 -3.78
N PRO A 406 -15.78 12.64 -3.13
CA PRO A 406 -16.99 12.11 -3.75
C PRO A 406 -17.51 13.06 -4.84
N LEU A 407 -17.77 12.53 -6.05
CA LEU A 407 -18.29 13.34 -7.16
C LEU A 407 -19.78 13.71 -7.02
N PHE A 408 -20.58 12.83 -6.42
CA PHE A 408 -22.04 12.96 -6.38
C PHE A 408 -22.65 12.66 -5.01
N GLU A 409 -21.96 11.89 -4.17
CA GLU A 409 -22.45 11.51 -2.84
C GLU A 409 -22.30 12.68 -1.88
N ALA A 410 -23.33 12.94 -1.07
CA ALA A 410 -23.28 14.03 -0.10
C ALA A 410 -22.38 13.64 1.08
N ILE A 411 -21.44 14.53 1.41
CA ILE A 411 -20.58 14.42 2.58
C ILE A 411 -21.42 14.62 3.85
N THR A 412 -21.19 13.78 4.86
CA THR A 412 -21.87 13.84 6.15
C THR A 412 -20.86 13.94 7.29
N SER A 413 -21.35 14.14 8.52
CA SER A 413 -20.48 14.08 9.71
C SER A 413 -19.77 12.73 9.89
N LEU A 414 -20.19 11.65 9.21
CA LEU A 414 -19.52 10.35 9.30
C LEU A 414 -18.29 10.26 8.38
N ASP A 415 -18.05 11.25 7.52
CA ASP A 415 -16.85 11.35 6.69
C ASP A 415 -15.68 12.00 7.42
N SER A 416 -15.92 12.66 8.56
CA SER A 416 -14.86 13.14 9.46
C SER A 416 -14.00 11.98 9.98
N PHE A 417 -12.71 12.22 10.18
CA PHE A 417 -11.78 11.19 10.63
C PHE A 417 -11.72 10.98 12.15
N GLY A 418 -12.49 11.71 12.96
CA GLY A 418 -12.96 11.21 14.26
C GLY A 418 -13.77 9.90 14.13
N ASN A 419 -14.37 9.67 12.95
CA ASN A 419 -15.08 8.43 12.61
C ASN A 419 -14.19 7.36 11.91
N LEU A 420 -12.87 7.57 11.84
CA LEU A 420 -11.91 6.65 11.22
C LEU A 420 -10.83 6.28 12.24
N GLU A 421 -10.88 5.05 12.75
CA GLU A 421 -9.99 4.56 13.79
C GLU A 421 -9.32 3.25 13.38
N VAL A 422 -8.35 2.79 14.15
CA VAL A 422 -7.73 1.47 13.91
C VAL A 422 -7.41 0.75 15.22
N SER A 423 -7.70 -0.55 15.26
CA SER A 423 -7.40 -1.39 16.41
C SER A 423 -5.89 -1.65 16.53
N PRO A 424 -5.40 -2.02 17.73
CA PRO A 424 -4.11 -2.69 17.87
C PRO A 424 -4.07 -4.02 17.08
N PRO A 425 -2.88 -4.63 16.91
CA PRO A 425 -2.76 -5.96 16.33
C PRO A 425 -3.56 -7.01 17.11
N VAL A 426 -4.29 -7.86 16.39
CA VAL A 426 -5.18 -8.88 16.97
C VAL A 426 -5.13 -10.20 16.20
N THR A 427 -5.54 -11.27 16.86
CA THR A 427 -5.75 -12.59 16.25
C THR A 427 -7.19 -13.01 16.48
N VAL A 428 -7.90 -13.36 15.42
CA VAL A 428 -9.34 -13.64 15.43
C VAL A 428 -9.58 -15.01 14.80
N ALA A 429 -10.07 -15.96 15.60
CA ALA A 429 -10.34 -17.32 15.14
C ALA A 429 -9.17 -17.97 14.35
N GLY A 430 -7.92 -17.71 14.76
CA GLY A 430 -6.72 -18.23 14.11
C GLY A 430 -6.17 -17.37 12.96
N LYS A 431 -6.89 -16.33 12.51
CA LYS A 431 -6.38 -15.35 11.53
C LYS A 431 -5.70 -14.19 12.24
N GLU A 432 -4.45 -13.91 11.88
CA GLU A 432 -3.69 -12.78 12.42
C GLU A 432 -3.94 -11.50 11.60
N TYR A 433 -4.12 -10.39 12.32
CA TYR A 433 -4.18 -9.03 11.78
C TYR A 433 -3.04 -8.23 12.43
N PRO A 434 -1.79 -8.40 11.95
CA PRO A 434 -0.59 -7.87 12.62
C PRO A 434 -0.48 -6.35 12.54
N LEU A 435 -1.27 -5.70 11.67
CA LEU A 435 -1.39 -4.24 11.55
C LEU A 435 -2.69 -3.70 12.15
N GLY A 436 -3.45 -4.54 12.85
CA GLY A 436 -4.77 -4.22 13.37
C GLY A 436 -5.86 -4.21 12.30
N ARG A 437 -7.05 -3.73 12.67
CA ARG A 437 -8.20 -3.58 11.78
C ARG A 437 -8.76 -2.17 11.87
N ILE A 438 -9.02 -1.55 10.72
CA ILE A 438 -9.67 -0.25 10.62
C ILE A 438 -11.09 -0.35 11.18
N LEU A 439 -11.54 0.67 11.89
CA LEU A 439 -12.86 0.79 12.50
C LEU A 439 -13.51 2.07 11.97
N ILE A 440 -14.65 1.95 11.31
CA ILE A 440 -15.40 3.09 10.77
C ILE A 440 -16.83 3.05 11.25
N GLY A 441 -17.39 4.19 11.64
CA GLY A 441 -18.79 4.27 12.07
C GLY A 441 -19.76 4.37 10.91
N SER A 442 -20.91 3.73 11.07
CA SER A 442 -21.98 3.60 10.10
C SER A 442 -23.35 3.65 10.79
N SER A 443 -24.41 3.58 9.99
CA SER A 443 -25.77 3.38 10.47
C SER A 443 -26.11 1.90 10.58
N PHE A 444 -27.23 1.59 11.24
CA PHE A 444 -27.67 0.22 11.39
C PHE A 444 -28.03 -0.37 10.00
N PRO A 445 -27.73 -1.65 9.69
CA PRO A 445 -27.78 -2.16 8.30
C PRO A 445 -29.13 -2.02 7.57
N ILE A 446 -30.25 -2.03 8.30
CA ILE A 446 -31.60 -1.87 7.73
C ILE A 446 -32.12 -0.43 7.73
N SER A 447 -31.32 0.53 8.22
CA SER A 447 -31.68 1.95 8.28
C SER A 447 -31.05 2.71 7.11
N ALA A 448 -31.79 3.66 6.53
CA ALA A 448 -31.25 4.64 5.59
C ALA A 448 -30.55 5.80 6.35
N GLY A 449 -29.74 5.46 7.36
CA GLY A 449 -29.03 6.44 8.19
C GLY A 449 -27.79 6.98 7.49
N ARG A 450 -27.02 7.82 8.21
CA ARG A 450 -25.74 8.32 7.68
C ARG A 450 -24.74 7.18 7.51
N ARG A 451 -23.81 7.32 6.58
CA ARG A 451 -22.69 6.41 6.37
C ARG A 451 -21.55 7.19 5.73
N MET A 452 -20.30 6.83 6.06
CA MET A 452 -19.13 7.32 5.36
C MET A 452 -19.28 7.06 3.85
N THR A 453 -18.89 8.02 3.04
CA THR A 453 -18.99 7.95 1.58
C THR A 453 -18.32 6.70 1.03
N ARG A 454 -18.89 6.19 -0.06
CA ARG A 454 -18.42 4.97 -0.70
C ARG A 454 -16.98 5.08 -1.16
N ILE A 455 -16.56 6.23 -1.69
CA ILE A 455 -15.21 6.40 -2.24
C ILE A 455 -14.14 6.25 -1.16
N VAL A 456 -14.37 6.77 0.06
CA VAL A 456 -13.45 6.58 1.19
C VAL A 456 -13.49 5.14 1.67
N ARG A 457 -14.68 4.54 1.83
CA ARG A 457 -14.80 3.13 2.25
C ARG A 457 -14.13 2.15 1.29
N ASP A 458 -14.32 2.35 -0.01
CA ASP A 458 -13.75 1.49 -1.04
C ASP A 458 -12.22 1.66 -1.09
N PHE A 459 -11.70 2.89 -0.93
CA PHE A 459 -10.27 3.14 -0.76
C PHE A 459 -9.69 2.39 0.44
N LEU A 460 -10.29 2.51 1.63
CA LEU A 460 -9.82 1.82 2.84
C LEU A 460 -9.85 0.29 2.69
N CYS A 461 -10.90 -0.26 2.05
CA CYS A 461 -10.99 -1.68 1.76
C CYS A 461 -9.91 -2.15 0.76
N ALA A 462 -9.61 -1.35 -0.27
CA ALA A 462 -8.64 -1.68 -1.30
C ALA A 462 -7.20 -1.79 -0.78
N GLN A 463 -6.89 -1.18 0.37
CA GLN A 463 -5.58 -1.32 1.04
C GLN A 463 -5.33 -2.73 1.57
N GLN A 464 -6.39 -3.53 1.80
CA GLN A 464 -6.40 -4.94 2.22
C GLN A 464 -5.79 -5.24 3.62
N VAL A 465 -4.67 -4.63 3.97
CA VAL A 465 -3.81 -5.05 5.08
C VAL A 465 -4.34 -4.73 6.48
N GLN A 466 -5.38 -3.89 6.59
CA GLN A 466 -6.09 -3.56 7.83
C GLN A 466 -7.60 -3.82 7.75
N ALA A 467 -8.07 -4.60 6.77
CA ALA A 467 -9.42 -5.18 6.64
C ALA A 467 -10.54 -4.50 7.49
N PRO A 468 -11.11 -3.37 7.02
CA PRO A 468 -12.02 -2.53 7.81
C PRO A 468 -13.24 -3.25 8.41
N VAL A 469 -13.73 -2.73 9.53
CA VAL A 469 -14.94 -3.15 10.25
C VAL A 469 -15.87 -1.95 10.42
N GLU A 470 -17.13 -2.10 10.03
CA GLU A 470 -18.15 -1.08 10.27
C GLU A 470 -18.78 -1.26 11.66
N LEU A 471 -18.80 -0.17 12.42
CA LEU A 471 -19.42 -0.03 13.73
C LEU A 471 -20.72 0.77 13.61
N TYR A 472 -21.59 0.73 14.61
CA TYR A 472 -22.79 1.53 14.68
C TYR A 472 -22.52 2.81 15.47
N SER A 473 -22.31 3.93 14.76
CA SER A 473 -22.07 5.25 15.35
C SER A 473 -23.23 6.22 15.12
N ASP A 474 -24.13 5.94 14.17
CA ASP A 474 -25.20 6.88 13.78
C ASP A 474 -26.22 7.16 14.91
N TRP A 475 -26.17 6.48 16.06
CA TRP A 475 -26.96 6.85 17.24
C TRP A 475 -26.46 8.14 17.92
N LEU A 476 -25.23 8.57 17.67
CA LEU A 476 -24.64 9.83 18.15
C LEU A 476 -24.99 11.00 17.22
N ALA A 477 -25.09 12.22 17.77
CA ALA A 477 -25.41 13.40 16.98
C ALA A 477 -24.28 13.76 16.01
N VAL A 478 -23.03 13.71 16.48
CA VAL A 478 -21.85 13.85 15.62
C VAL A 478 -21.67 12.55 14.83
N GLY A 479 -21.63 11.40 15.50
CA GLY A 479 -21.70 10.10 14.81
C GLY A 479 -20.33 9.46 14.61
N HIS A 480 -19.39 9.71 15.51
CA HIS A 480 -18.01 9.23 15.40
C HIS A 480 -17.76 8.03 16.31
N VAL A 481 -16.82 7.17 15.93
CA VAL A 481 -16.45 6.00 16.74
C VAL A 481 -15.58 6.37 17.94
N ASP A 482 -14.76 7.42 17.82
CA ASP A 482 -13.89 7.89 18.89
C ASP A 482 -14.68 8.38 20.12
N GLU A 483 -15.95 8.76 19.94
CA GLU A 483 -16.90 9.15 20.98
C GLU A 483 -17.27 8.00 21.93
N PHE A 484 -17.06 6.73 21.57
CA PHE A 484 -17.46 5.62 22.46
C PHE A 484 -16.44 4.50 22.59
N VAL A 485 -15.36 4.49 21.79
CA VAL A 485 -14.29 3.50 21.90
C VAL A 485 -12.91 4.13 21.71
N THR A 486 -11.94 3.66 22.51
CA THR A 486 -10.51 3.92 22.27
C THR A 486 -9.67 2.74 22.77
N PHE A 487 -8.37 2.77 22.48
CA PHE A 487 -7.41 1.73 22.91
C PHE A 487 -6.24 2.35 23.65
N VAL A 488 -5.82 1.72 24.73
CA VAL A 488 -4.65 2.12 25.52
C VAL A 488 -3.65 0.97 25.61
N PRO A 489 -2.34 1.25 25.56
CA PRO A 489 -1.33 0.21 25.69
C PRO A 489 -1.23 -0.28 27.13
N THR A 490 -0.91 -1.56 27.30
CA THR A 490 -0.65 -2.19 28.61
C THR A 490 0.66 -2.97 28.55
N SER A 491 1.19 -3.32 29.72
CA SER A 491 2.45 -4.09 29.83
C SER A 491 2.23 -5.59 29.98
N ASP A 492 0.98 -6.05 30.03
CA ASP A 492 0.62 -7.46 30.14
C ASP A 492 0.64 -8.16 28.78
N LYS A 493 0.32 -9.46 28.75
CA LYS A 493 0.40 -10.30 27.54
C LYS A 493 -0.44 -9.78 26.37
N LYS A 494 -1.62 -9.20 26.64
CA LYS A 494 -2.49 -8.63 25.59
C LYS A 494 -1.91 -7.35 24.99
N ARG A 495 -1.09 -6.63 25.74
CA ARG A 495 -0.42 -5.36 25.37
C ARG A 495 -1.36 -4.17 25.13
N PHE A 496 -2.67 -4.35 25.22
CA PHE A 496 -3.63 -3.27 25.20
C PHE A 496 -4.89 -3.59 26.04
N ARG A 497 -5.70 -2.55 26.26
CA ARG A 497 -7.11 -2.64 26.67
C ARG A 497 -7.98 -1.76 25.78
N MET A 498 -9.18 -2.24 25.47
CA MET A 498 -10.22 -1.47 24.84
C MET A 498 -10.99 -0.71 25.92
N LEU A 499 -11.12 0.60 25.77
CA LEU A 499 -11.91 1.44 26.66
C LEU A 499 -13.23 1.76 25.97
N MET A 500 -14.34 1.58 26.68
CA MET A 500 -15.67 1.88 26.15
C MET A 500 -16.43 2.83 27.06
N ALA A 501 -17.16 3.78 26.47
CA ALA A 501 -18.11 4.61 27.20
C ALA A 501 -19.22 3.71 27.79
N SER A 502 -19.64 3.97 29.03
CA SER A 502 -20.67 3.16 29.70
C SER A 502 -21.59 4.01 30.59
N PRO A 503 -22.81 4.32 30.11
CA PRO A 503 -23.89 4.81 30.97
C PRO A 503 -24.20 3.91 32.15
N ALA A 504 -24.18 2.59 31.97
CA ALA A 504 -24.44 1.64 33.05
C ALA A 504 -23.40 1.78 34.19
N ALA A 505 -22.11 1.91 33.87
CA ALA A 505 -21.06 2.14 34.84
C ALA A 505 -21.26 3.47 35.60
N CYS A 506 -21.70 4.52 34.90
CA CYS A 506 -21.99 5.82 35.51
C CYS A 506 -23.18 5.75 36.49
N TYR A 507 -24.30 5.14 36.08
CA TYR A 507 -25.45 4.94 36.96
C TYR A 507 -25.11 4.06 38.16
N LYS A 508 -24.29 3.02 37.99
CA LYS A 508 -23.82 2.17 39.08
C LYS A 508 -23.02 3.00 40.10
N LEU A 509 -22.02 3.74 39.65
CA LEU A 509 -21.21 4.62 40.50
C LEU A 509 -22.09 5.63 41.24
N PHE A 510 -23.00 6.30 40.55
CA PHE A 510 -23.88 7.31 41.18
C PHE A 510 -24.81 6.70 42.22
N ARG A 511 -25.35 5.49 41.99
CA ARG A 511 -26.16 4.77 43.00
C ARG A 511 -25.33 4.35 44.21
N GLU A 512 -24.09 3.91 44.02
CA GLU A 512 -23.17 3.61 45.13
C GLU A 512 -22.91 4.86 45.97
N LYS A 513 -22.61 6.00 45.32
CA LYS A 513 -22.39 7.28 46.02
C LYS A 513 -23.64 7.82 46.70
N GLN A 514 -24.82 7.63 46.11
CA GLN A 514 -26.08 7.94 46.78
C GLN A 514 -26.26 7.12 48.07
N LYS A 515 -25.97 5.82 48.03
CA LYS A 515 -26.03 4.93 49.22
C LYS A 515 -25.02 5.29 50.30
N GLU A 516 -23.86 5.83 49.91
CA GLU A 516 -22.84 6.39 50.82
C GLU A 516 -23.25 7.76 51.43
N GLY A 517 -24.48 8.24 51.18
CA GLY A 517 -24.98 9.51 51.70
C GLY A 517 -24.56 10.74 50.90
N GLN A 518 -23.97 10.56 49.71
CA GLN A 518 -23.42 11.64 48.88
C GLN A 518 -24.38 12.07 47.76
N GLY A 519 -25.67 11.76 47.88
CA GLY A 519 -26.67 12.05 46.84
C GLY A 519 -26.82 13.53 46.47
N GLU A 520 -26.49 14.44 47.39
CA GLU A 520 -26.53 15.90 47.16
C GLU A 520 -25.24 16.48 46.57
N ALA A 521 -24.22 15.65 46.30
CA ALA A 521 -22.99 16.11 45.66
C ALA A 521 -23.29 16.70 44.27
N THR A 522 -22.76 17.90 44.01
CA THR A 522 -23.07 18.70 42.82
C THR A 522 -22.08 18.45 41.68
N MET A 523 -22.60 18.40 40.45
CA MET A 523 -21.85 18.40 39.20
C MET A 523 -21.57 19.82 38.71
N PHE A 524 -20.65 19.99 37.77
CA PHE A 524 -20.35 21.25 37.08
C PHE A 524 -19.92 22.41 38.00
N LYS A 525 -19.32 22.08 39.15
CA LYS A 525 -18.82 23.07 40.11
C LYS A 525 -17.79 23.99 39.43
N GLY A 526 -18.07 25.30 39.45
CA GLY A 526 -17.22 26.33 38.85
C GLY A 526 -17.52 26.69 37.39
N LYS A 527 -18.55 26.09 36.75
CA LYS A 527 -18.83 26.25 35.31
C LYS A 527 -20.24 26.80 34.97
N GLY A 528 -20.88 27.53 35.89
CA GLY A 528 -22.32 27.80 35.77
C GLY A 528 -22.80 29.15 35.23
N THR A 529 -23.58 29.09 34.13
CA THR A 529 -24.79 29.93 33.93
C THR A 529 -25.91 29.48 34.90
N SER A 530 -27.05 30.17 34.97
CA SER A 530 -28.11 29.94 35.98
C SER A 530 -28.64 28.50 36.07
N ASP A 531 -28.61 27.72 34.98
CA ASP A 531 -29.24 26.38 34.89
C ASP A 531 -28.35 25.20 35.34
N THR A 532 -27.02 25.31 35.32
CA THR A 532 -26.12 24.22 35.74
C THR A 532 -25.78 24.26 37.24
N LYS A 533 -26.23 25.30 37.97
CA LYS A 533 -25.88 25.54 39.38
C LYS A 533 -26.45 24.52 40.38
N ARG A 534 -27.28 23.55 39.97
CA ARG A 534 -27.98 22.65 40.91
C ARG A 534 -28.13 21.20 40.42
N VAL A 535 -27.29 20.69 39.53
CA VAL A 535 -27.33 19.26 39.14
C VAL A 535 -26.65 18.42 40.24
N THR A 536 -27.41 17.53 40.88
CA THR A 536 -26.91 16.61 41.93
C THR A 536 -27.08 15.16 41.49
N ILE A 537 -26.37 14.23 42.15
CA ILE A 537 -26.55 12.78 41.94
C ILE A 537 -28.03 12.40 42.07
N ASN A 538 -28.71 12.85 43.12
CA ASN A 538 -30.13 12.56 43.35
C ASN A 538 -31.01 12.98 42.17
N LYS A 539 -30.77 14.17 41.60
CA LYS A 539 -31.53 14.66 40.43
C LYS A 539 -31.28 13.87 39.16
N VAL A 540 -30.03 13.45 38.93
CA VAL A 540 -29.69 12.60 37.77
C VAL A 540 -30.37 11.24 37.90
N LEU A 541 -30.31 10.63 39.09
CA LEU A 541 -30.90 9.32 39.36
C LEU A 541 -32.43 9.34 39.39
N SER A 542 -33.07 10.45 39.77
CA SER A 542 -34.54 10.59 39.78
C SER A 542 -35.12 10.98 38.41
N ASN A 543 -34.29 11.29 37.41
CA ASN A 543 -34.75 11.67 36.09
C ASN A 543 -35.01 10.42 35.22
N ASN A 544 -36.26 9.97 35.20
CA ASN A 544 -36.68 8.77 34.45
C ASN A 544 -36.44 8.89 32.94
N ILE A 545 -36.59 10.08 32.36
CA ILE A 545 -36.36 10.30 30.92
C ILE A 545 -34.88 10.10 30.59
N LEU A 546 -33.99 10.76 31.35
CA LEU A 546 -32.55 10.62 31.18
C LEU A 546 -32.10 9.17 31.36
N MET A 547 -32.68 8.45 32.33
CA MET A 547 -32.41 7.03 32.54
C MET A 547 -32.82 6.19 31.32
N GLN A 548 -34.02 6.38 30.77
CA GLN A 548 -34.48 5.65 29.58
C GLN A 548 -33.60 5.95 28.36
N GLN A 549 -33.22 7.22 28.16
CA GLN A 549 -32.29 7.61 27.10
C GLN A 549 -30.95 6.90 27.22
N ASN A 550 -30.39 6.84 28.44
CA ASN A 550 -29.10 6.17 28.67
C ASN A 550 -29.19 4.63 28.64
N GLN A 551 -30.35 4.05 28.94
CA GLN A 551 -30.60 2.62 28.69
C GLN A 551 -30.58 2.31 27.20
N TYR A 552 -31.16 3.18 26.37
CA TYR A 552 -31.06 3.07 24.91
C TYR A 552 -29.61 3.19 24.44
N VAL A 553 -28.90 4.23 24.89
CA VAL A 553 -27.48 4.45 24.52
C VAL A 553 -26.60 3.27 24.95
N GLN A 554 -26.80 2.73 26.16
CA GLN A 554 -26.05 1.55 26.58
C GLN A 554 -26.29 0.36 25.63
N ARG A 555 -27.52 0.15 25.14
CA ARG A 555 -27.78 -0.92 24.15
C ARG A 555 -27.07 -0.67 22.82
N CYS A 556 -26.96 0.57 22.36
CA CYS A 556 -26.19 0.91 21.16
C CYS A 556 -24.70 0.59 21.36
N ILE A 557 -24.17 0.92 22.53
CA ILE A 557 -22.79 0.62 22.93
C ILE A 557 -22.57 -0.90 23.07
N ASP A 558 -23.49 -1.62 23.70
CA ASP A 558 -23.43 -3.07 23.87
C ASP A 558 -23.43 -3.79 22.51
N TRP A 559 -24.23 -3.32 21.55
CA TRP A 559 -24.21 -3.86 20.18
C TRP A 559 -22.81 -3.74 19.55
N ASN A 560 -22.17 -2.57 19.70
CA ASN A 560 -20.81 -2.37 19.23
C ASN A 560 -19.79 -3.21 20.01
N ARG A 561 -19.98 -3.38 21.33
CA ARG A 561 -19.13 -4.27 22.16
C ARG A 561 -19.13 -5.68 21.59
N ASP A 562 -20.29 -6.20 21.21
CA ASP A 562 -20.41 -7.55 20.63
C ASP A 562 -19.75 -7.65 19.25
N VAL A 563 -19.93 -6.65 18.39
CA VAL A 563 -19.23 -6.58 17.10
C VAL A 563 -17.72 -6.54 17.30
N LEU A 564 -17.22 -5.67 18.18
CA LEU A 564 -15.78 -5.53 18.45
C LEU A 564 -15.20 -6.81 19.06
N LYS A 565 -15.89 -7.44 20.00
CA LYS A 565 -15.46 -8.74 20.56
C LYS A 565 -15.33 -9.81 19.49
N LYS A 566 -16.31 -9.89 18.59
CA LYS A 566 -16.31 -10.85 17.48
C LYS A 566 -15.20 -10.55 16.47
N GLU A 567 -15.14 -9.32 15.98
CA GLU A 567 -14.30 -8.92 14.85
C GLU A 567 -12.84 -8.66 15.25
N LEU A 568 -12.55 -8.47 16.55
CA LEU A 568 -11.20 -8.27 17.08
C LEU A 568 -10.75 -9.39 18.04
N GLY A 569 -11.58 -10.43 18.26
CA GLY A 569 -11.23 -11.55 19.13
C GLY A 569 -10.99 -11.13 20.58
N LEU A 570 -11.84 -10.25 21.12
CA LEU A 570 -11.71 -9.71 22.48
C LEU A 570 -12.56 -10.49 23.48
N LEU A 571 -11.99 -10.65 24.67
CA LEU A 571 -12.70 -11.16 25.85
C LEU A 571 -13.15 -9.99 26.74
N GLU A 572 -14.05 -10.26 27.68
CA GLU A 572 -14.51 -9.22 28.63
C GLU A 572 -13.35 -8.63 29.46
N GLU A 573 -12.31 -9.43 29.75
CA GLU A 573 -11.10 -8.97 30.45
C GLU A 573 -10.23 -7.99 29.64
N ASP A 574 -10.43 -7.93 28.33
CA ASP A 574 -9.76 -6.99 27.43
C ASP A 574 -10.45 -5.61 27.41
N ILE A 575 -11.63 -5.49 28.03
CA ILE A 575 -12.51 -4.32 27.94
C ILE A 575 -12.65 -3.63 29.30
N ILE A 576 -12.55 -2.31 29.32
CA ILE A 576 -12.76 -1.48 30.50
C ILE A 576 -13.85 -0.45 30.20
N ASP A 577 -14.89 -0.49 31.01
CA ASP A 577 -16.02 0.43 30.93
C ASP A 577 -15.71 1.73 31.70
N LEU A 578 -15.64 2.84 30.98
CA LEU A 578 -15.50 4.18 31.55
C LEU A 578 -16.88 4.81 31.79
N PRO A 579 -17.14 5.37 32.98
CA PRO A 579 -18.39 6.08 33.25
C PRO A 579 -18.64 7.22 32.26
N ALA A 580 -19.72 7.12 31.48
CA ALA A 580 -20.17 8.15 30.56
C ALA A 580 -21.67 8.41 30.77
N LEU A 581 -22.19 9.55 30.30
CA LEU A 581 -23.62 9.81 30.34
C LEU A 581 -23.99 10.68 29.15
N PHE A 582 -25.17 10.45 28.58
CA PHE A 582 -25.65 11.13 27.38
C PHE A 582 -27.04 11.69 27.59
N LYS A 583 -27.45 12.62 26.73
CA LYS A 583 -28.84 13.04 26.55
C LYS A 583 -29.20 12.94 25.06
N LEU A 584 -30.44 12.62 24.75
CA LEU A 584 -30.90 12.67 23.35
C LEU A 584 -31.30 14.10 22.98
N ASP A 585 -30.89 14.54 21.79
CA ASP A 585 -31.34 15.77 21.17
C ASP A 585 -32.76 15.65 20.59
N LYS A 586 -33.22 16.69 19.88
CA LYS A 586 -34.58 16.72 19.30
C LYS A 586 -34.76 15.71 18.15
N GLN A 587 -33.66 15.25 17.56
CA GLN A 587 -33.60 14.27 16.48
C GLN A 587 -33.45 12.84 17.01
N GLY A 588 -33.41 12.67 18.34
CA GLY A 588 -33.23 11.37 18.98
C GLY A 588 -31.79 10.85 18.95
N LYS A 589 -30.82 11.72 18.64
CA LYS A 589 -29.38 11.38 18.60
C LYS A 589 -28.72 11.74 19.93
N ALA A 590 -27.75 10.94 20.36
CA ALA A 590 -27.08 11.13 21.64
C ALA A 590 -26.00 12.23 21.56
N VAL A 591 -25.98 13.09 22.57
CA VAL A 591 -24.88 14.03 22.85
C VAL A 591 -24.37 13.80 24.28
N PRO A 592 -23.07 14.01 24.55
CA PRO A 592 -22.52 13.84 25.89
C PRO A 592 -23.19 14.78 26.90
N TYR A 593 -23.55 14.26 28.07
CA TYR A 593 -24.14 15.03 29.17
C TYR A 593 -23.07 15.79 29.95
N PHE A 594 -21.87 15.23 30.02
CA PHE A 594 -20.64 15.83 30.54
C PHE A 594 -19.47 15.39 29.64
N PRO A 595 -18.29 16.04 29.71
CA PRO A 595 -17.14 15.70 28.86
C PRO A 595 -16.83 14.21 28.84
N ASN A 596 -16.87 13.61 27.67
CA ASN A 596 -16.78 12.15 27.54
C ASN A 596 -15.34 11.69 27.76
N MET A 597 -15.07 10.89 28.79
CA MET A 597 -13.68 10.54 29.13
C MET A 597 -13.01 9.60 28.11
N VAL A 598 -13.75 8.92 27.24
CA VAL A 598 -13.18 7.99 26.25
C VAL A 598 -12.47 8.72 25.10
N THR A 599 -12.85 9.96 24.79
CA THR A 599 -12.26 10.83 23.75
C THR A 599 -10.98 11.49 24.26
N MET A 600 -10.06 10.66 24.75
CA MET A 600 -8.77 11.05 25.30
C MET A 600 -7.65 11.01 24.26
N ILE A 601 -6.59 11.78 24.50
CA ILE A 601 -5.31 11.63 23.78
C ILE A 601 -4.43 10.59 24.48
N VAL A 602 -3.92 9.62 23.71
CA VAL A 602 -3.09 8.51 24.21
C VAL A 602 -1.64 8.69 23.77
N LEU A 603 -0.76 9.10 24.68
CA LEU A 603 0.66 9.28 24.43
C LEU A 603 1.48 8.24 25.20
N ALA A 604 1.55 7.03 24.63
CA ALA A 604 2.10 5.86 25.30
C ALA A 604 1.44 5.62 26.67
N LYS A 605 2.14 5.90 27.78
CA LYS A 605 1.60 5.74 29.14
C LYS A 605 0.90 6.99 29.67
N ASP A 606 1.06 8.15 29.05
CA ASP A 606 0.42 9.38 29.49
C ASP A 606 -0.90 9.59 28.76
N LEU A 607 -1.99 9.71 29.51
CA LEU A 607 -3.33 9.92 28.99
C LEU A 607 -3.77 11.36 29.26
N GLY A 608 -4.19 12.07 28.22
CA GLY A 608 -4.89 13.36 28.34
C GLY A 608 -6.38 13.14 28.22
N ILE A 609 -7.06 13.07 29.35
CA ILE A 609 -8.47 12.69 29.47
C ILE A 609 -9.32 13.97 29.60
N PRO A 610 -10.44 14.13 28.88
CA PRO A 610 -11.37 15.22 29.11
C PRO A 610 -11.81 15.29 30.58
N LYS A 611 -11.74 16.47 31.20
CA LYS A 611 -12.15 16.63 32.60
C LYS A 611 -13.67 16.55 32.71
N PRO A 612 -14.25 15.57 33.42
CA PRO A 612 -15.69 15.30 33.35
C PRO A 612 -16.57 16.23 34.19
N PHE A 613 -15.99 17.06 35.07
CA PHE A 613 -16.71 17.94 36.00
C PHE A 613 -17.84 17.24 36.80
N GLY A 614 -17.61 15.97 37.17
CA GLY A 614 -18.55 15.17 37.94
C GLY A 614 -18.71 15.60 39.40
N PRO A 615 -19.52 14.86 40.17
CA PRO A 615 -19.78 15.15 41.58
C PRO A 615 -18.50 15.23 42.41
N ILE A 616 -18.37 16.30 43.21
CA ILE A 616 -17.20 16.52 44.07
C ILE A 616 -17.48 15.98 45.48
N MET A 617 -16.60 15.10 45.96
CA MET A 617 -16.65 14.53 47.31
C MET A 617 -15.24 14.53 47.92
N GLY A 618 -15.11 15.00 49.17
CA GLY A 618 -13.80 15.06 49.84
C GLY A 618 -12.74 15.89 49.08
N GLY A 619 -13.17 16.85 48.25
CA GLY A 619 -12.29 17.67 47.42
C GLY A 619 -11.93 17.09 46.04
N GLU A 620 -12.36 15.86 45.72
CA GLU A 620 -12.04 15.18 44.47
C GLU A 620 -13.30 14.86 43.64
N CYS A 621 -13.17 14.88 42.31
CA CYS A 621 -14.23 14.43 41.40
C CYS A 621 -14.30 12.89 41.38
N CYS A 622 -15.48 12.34 41.63
CA CYS A 622 -15.64 10.88 41.73
C CYS A 622 -15.46 10.14 40.40
N LEU A 623 -15.80 10.79 39.28
CA LEU A 623 -15.56 10.25 37.94
C LEU A 623 -14.05 10.19 37.64
N GLU A 624 -13.31 11.24 37.98
CA GLU A 624 -11.85 11.24 37.83
C GLU A 624 -11.21 10.14 38.68
N ARG A 625 -11.62 10.02 39.94
CA ARG A 625 -11.13 8.99 40.85
C ARG A 625 -11.44 7.59 40.32
N GLN A 626 -12.66 7.34 39.85
CA GLN A 626 -13.04 6.05 39.29
C GLN A 626 -12.19 5.70 38.07
N THR A 627 -11.98 6.66 37.16
CA THR A 627 -11.14 6.47 35.97
C THR A 627 -9.68 6.18 36.35
N ARG A 628 -9.12 6.88 37.35
CA ARG A 628 -7.78 6.56 37.90
C ARG A 628 -7.72 5.13 38.45
N CYS A 629 -8.72 4.73 39.26
CA CYS A 629 -8.79 3.38 39.82
C CYS A 629 -8.85 2.27 38.76
N LEU A 630 -9.41 2.55 37.59
CA LEU A 630 -9.47 1.60 36.48
C LEU A 630 -8.17 1.55 35.67
N LEU A 631 -7.53 2.70 35.42
CA LEU A 631 -6.44 2.81 34.44
C LEU A 631 -5.04 2.83 35.05
N GLU A 632 -4.85 3.46 36.22
CA GLU A 632 -3.53 3.55 36.86
C GLU A 632 -2.93 2.19 37.27
N PRO A 633 -3.73 1.17 37.68
CA PRO A 633 -3.20 -0.18 37.91
C PRO A 633 -2.57 -0.84 36.68
N LEU A 634 -2.90 -0.37 35.47
CA LEU A 634 -2.28 -0.83 34.21
C LEU A 634 -0.94 -0.14 33.92
N GLY A 635 -0.50 0.77 34.78
CA GLY A 635 0.70 1.60 34.59
C GLY A 635 0.46 2.84 33.73
N LEU A 636 -0.81 3.23 33.53
CA LEU A 636 -1.20 4.43 32.79
C LEU A 636 -1.23 5.65 33.74
N ARG A 637 -0.95 6.83 33.20
CA ARG A 637 -0.91 8.10 33.93
C ARG A 637 -2.03 9.02 33.47
N CYS A 638 -3.08 9.12 34.27
CA CYS A 638 -4.26 9.91 33.93
C CYS A 638 -4.05 11.41 34.23
N ARG A 639 -4.15 12.27 33.20
CA ARG A 639 -4.23 13.72 33.36
C ARG A 639 -5.54 14.23 32.81
N PHE A 640 -6.33 14.89 33.66
CA PHE A 640 -7.61 15.46 33.27
C PHE A 640 -7.41 16.89 32.75
N LEU A 641 -7.76 17.11 31.48
CA LEU A 641 -7.56 18.36 30.76
C LEU A 641 -8.86 19.14 30.73
N GLU A 642 -8.79 20.45 31.01
CA GLU A 642 -9.97 21.32 30.96
C GLU A 642 -10.23 21.82 29.54
N ASP A 643 -11.28 21.32 28.91
CA ASP A 643 -11.63 21.59 27.52
C ASP A 643 -13.02 22.22 27.34
N VAL A 644 -13.80 22.41 28.43
CA VAL A 644 -15.24 22.71 28.33
C VAL A 644 -15.58 23.97 27.53
N CYS A 645 -14.83 25.06 27.75
CA CYS A 645 -15.08 26.33 27.05
C CYS A 645 -14.61 26.30 25.60
N SER A 646 -13.66 25.42 25.26
CA SER A 646 -12.99 25.37 23.97
C SER A 646 -13.39 24.18 23.09
N TYR A 647 -14.00 23.12 23.62
CA TYR A 647 -14.37 21.94 22.84
C TYR A 647 -15.76 21.43 23.23
N HIS A 648 -15.98 21.05 24.50
CA HIS A 648 -17.26 20.44 24.94
C HIS A 648 -18.50 21.27 24.59
N GLY A 649 -18.42 22.60 24.76
CA GLY A 649 -19.53 23.50 24.40
C GLY A 649 -19.91 23.50 22.90
N ARG A 650 -19.09 22.88 22.05
CA ARG A 650 -19.31 22.70 20.60
C ARG A 650 -19.47 21.23 20.19
N LEU A 651 -19.84 20.36 21.14
CA LEU A 651 -20.10 18.93 20.92
C LEU A 651 -18.87 18.09 20.52
N GLY A 652 -17.66 18.51 20.90
CA GLY A 652 -16.44 17.70 20.77
C GLY A 652 -15.60 17.76 22.05
N GLU A 653 -14.53 16.97 22.15
CA GLU A 653 -13.69 16.85 23.35
C GLU A 653 -12.21 16.97 23.00
N VAL A 654 -11.31 16.76 23.99
CA VAL A 654 -9.84 16.77 23.81
C VAL A 654 -9.37 16.11 22.51
N ARG A 655 -9.78 14.86 22.24
CA ARG A 655 -9.34 14.10 21.07
C ARG A 655 -9.76 14.76 19.76
N CYS A 656 -11.00 15.23 19.65
CA CYS A 656 -11.49 15.90 18.44
C CYS A 656 -10.63 17.12 18.06
N GLY A 657 -10.02 17.77 19.04
CA GLY A 657 -9.15 18.94 18.85
C GLY A 657 -7.66 18.65 18.59
N THR A 658 -7.24 17.39 18.65
CA THR A 658 -5.82 17.00 18.57
C THR A 658 -5.63 15.78 17.69
N ASN A 659 -4.54 15.72 16.92
CA ASN A 659 -4.18 14.52 16.17
C ASN A 659 -2.74 14.10 16.46
N VAL A 660 -2.43 12.81 16.40
CA VAL A 660 -1.13 12.25 16.83
C VAL A 660 -0.50 11.44 15.70
N GLN A 661 0.61 11.93 15.17
CA GLN A 661 1.45 11.13 14.29
C GLN A 661 2.26 10.13 15.11
N ARG A 662 2.24 8.86 14.71
CA ARG A 662 2.91 7.77 15.42
C ARG A 662 3.96 7.10 14.55
N ARG A 663 4.87 6.35 15.19
CA ARG A 663 5.83 5.50 14.46
C ARG A 663 5.09 4.39 13.72
N PRO A 664 5.53 4.02 12.50
CA PRO A 664 5.02 2.84 11.78
C PRO A 664 5.15 1.54 12.55
N PHE A 665 4.40 0.51 12.15
CA PHE A 665 4.62 -0.84 12.64
C PHE A 665 6.00 -1.37 12.24
N ALA A 666 6.64 -2.12 13.13
CA ALA A 666 7.85 -2.88 12.80
C ALA A 666 7.56 -4.04 11.84
N PHE A 667 6.36 -4.61 11.91
CA PHE A 667 5.89 -5.66 11.00
C PHE A 667 5.77 -5.10 9.57
N LYS A 668 6.31 -5.83 8.60
CA LYS A 668 6.28 -5.44 7.18
C LYS A 668 4.99 -5.90 6.54
N TRP A 669 4.24 -4.97 5.93
CA TRP A 669 2.88 -5.26 5.44
C TRP A 669 2.83 -6.34 4.36
N TRP A 670 3.88 -6.51 3.56
CA TRP A 670 3.95 -7.56 2.54
C TRP A 670 4.07 -8.98 3.13
N HIS A 671 4.37 -9.12 4.43
CA HIS A 671 4.35 -10.39 5.15
C HIS A 671 2.96 -10.79 5.67
N VAL A 672 1.93 -9.94 5.53
CA VAL A 672 0.56 -10.36 5.85
C VAL A 672 0.08 -11.38 4.83
N THR A 673 -0.94 -12.16 5.22
CA THR A 673 -1.75 -12.98 4.31
C THR A 673 -3.20 -12.47 4.39
N PRO A 674 -3.55 -11.44 3.58
CA PRO A 674 -4.81 -10.70 3.71
C PRO A 674 -6.08 -11.54 3.67
#